data_AF-A0AAD7TKQ5-F1
#
_entry.id   AF-A0AAD7TKQ5-F1
#
_cell.length_a   1.000
_cell.length_b   1.000
_cell.length_c   1.000
_cell.angle_alpha   90.00
_cell.angle_beta   90.00
_cell.angle_gamma   90.00
#
_symmetry.space_group_name_H-M   'P 1'
#
loop_
_entity.id
_entity.type
_entity.pdbx_description
1 polymer ?
#
loop_
_entity_poly.entity_id
_entity_poly.type
_entity_poly.pdbx_seq_one_letter_code
_entity_poly.pdbx_strand_id
1 'polypeptide(L)'
;MSRPKGEHDPAAPAPRRDTAADGTYVNACGKNYMASDPIVPPGGQFPIPAASSKPLLALRCAPVIKPYLPEDASTLAGFLVDTPVTFSEIQGAAPIELPEHGAPGELLVTVTVDGHTLAKGPVALNASKVELPFSLGSLKPQSKPFDVKCAATYLAPGTKKAQTFTASTSLSYLPDPPDGRSVTKMDLRTGALLAKPATGKGGAYETVFPVGFYTNFGGYLASNLSLIDEIKAQGFTVVHPIPTYDNLTALELMIERMEQVGIYLMYDMRWTYMNSTAVTEEVNRVKNSPALLLWYTGDEPDGTSDPLDATSSTYDLIYSLDGYHPVSLVLNCENYFWTDYTAGTDIVMQDTYMVGINATWSTVWGTPCTPEYGDCGCDNCKGEFEDISTRMDEFAQRRFIDGWELTKAMWTVPQGFGGDSYWDREPTGKEFVLQSVLAINHGALGVVSWNAPTTDDITSSAAALSKSLTVMKDFILSPQATFEHVVADRVDVGLWTVGGRTLVLATNLNYATAHFDLRSVDGLALKALLSKQVLDSGAKLSGHVITLDSATTMALPTLLCVLLAAFSGARAVTVYGQQPIVPTTTSYAPGATYTGLAAYDPRILDPPPLPDPLPPNQFGIQLSASSSNVQGLSIPLSGAFFGFSVEMSVVTQVIGLNGSFIRPEFLNLMSLVAQRAGRVHVRVGGNTQETARMVQSLEDGKAIEKQQVDSNNPTQTPALLYTPEILYLLSNISSLVNVKWYLGVPLNDTSDLRLEIAEWGERILGDNLIGLQVGNEPDLYQRHGHRPEGYGPYDYFGEFGEVVNAMKTLNLPVTNNLIGPSLATGDWIPEDVWNTGFIPAYTDSLTALSVEHYPDDNCAAIYEGFGTPVDPQVEFAKYLNHTAGMSIIQPYLNSAMIAQQAGKPFIMFETNSASCGGFPGISTSFGAALWALDYGLQMAYSNFSHALLHVGGQNVYYNPFTAPPTNESSYHQWTVGPIFYSVLAVAETLGSSNNSQIVDLNANGGNIFTPGYAVYENGNLARLALLNFMTDPSGANDYTATIS
;
A
#
# COMPACT_ATOMS: atom_id res chain seq x y z
N MET A 1 -30.43 21.44 39.98
CA MET A 1 -31.21 22.69 39.87
C MET A 1 -31.48 22.93 38.41
N SER A 2 -32.74 22.90 38.01
CA SER A 2 -33.22 23.11 36.64
C SER A 2 -32.89 24.52 36.16
N ARG A 3 -32.03 24.66 35.13
CA ARG A 3 -31.81 25.93 34.43
C ARG A 3 -32.93 26.16 33.39
N PRO A 4 -33.34 27.42 33.16
CA PRO A 4 -34.49 27.75 32.32
C PRO A 4 -34.13 27.64 30.83
N LYS A 5 -35.14 27.29 30.01
CA LYS A 5 -35.13 27.51 28.56
C LYS A 5 -35.00 29.02 28.31
N GLY A 6 -33.79 29.47 27.99
CA GLY A 6 -33.48 30.83 27.56
C GLY A 6 -33.49 30.92 26.03
N GLU A 7 -33.85 32.09 25.54
CA GLU A 7 -34.11 32.51 24.17
C GLU A 7 -33.09 32.02 23.12
N HIS A 8 -33.60 31.80 21.91
CA HIS A 8 -32.87 31.55 20.67
C HIS A 8 -31.56 32.37 20.57
N ASP A 9 -30.44 31.69 20.69
CA ASP A 9 -29.14 32.12 20.19
C ASP A 9 -29.01 31.54 18.77
N PRO A 10 -28.75 32.33 17.71
CA PRO A 10 -28.65 31.82 16.34
C PRO A 10 -27.29 31.15 16.16
N ALA A 11 -27.12 29.97 16.77
CA ALA A 11 -25.89 29.19 16.74
C ALA A 11 -25.81 28.32 15.48
N ALA A 12 -25.67 29.00 14.34
CA ALA A 12 -25.01 28.59 13.09
C ALA A 12 -25.39 29.69 12.10
N PRO A 13 -24.47 30.48 11.53
CA PRO A 13 -24.81 31.11 10.29
C PRO A 13 -25.08 29.96 9.31
N ALA A 14 -26.35 29.80 8.93
CA ALA A 14 -26.69 29.17 7.67
C ALA A 14 -25.68 29.65 6.59
N PRO A 15 -25.24 28.79 5.66
CA PRO A 15 -24.53 29.28 4.48
C PRO A 15 -25.38 30.41 3.93
N ARG A 16 -24.79 31.62 3.81
CA ARG A 16 -25.50 32.89 3.63
C ARG A 16 -26.92 32.70 3.13
N ARG A 17 -27.92 32.94 4.00
CA ARG A 17 -29.22 33.37 3.50
C ARG A 17 -28.99 34.66 2.74
N ASP A 18 -28.99 34.57 1.43
CA ASP A 18 -29.84 35.39 0.58
C ASP A 18 -30.07 34.61 -0.70
N THR A 19 -31.34 34.44 -1.05
CA THR A 19 -31.78 34.06 -2.39
C THR A 19 -30.88 34.72 -3.42
N ALA A 20 -30.34 33.96 -4.37
CA ALA A 20 -29.65 34.58 -5.47
C ALA A 20 -30.64 35.50 -6.19
N ALA A 21 -30.46 36.81 -6.01
CA ALA A 21 -31.32 37.83 -6.60
C ALA A 21 -31.20 37.86 -8.13
N ASP A 22 -30.35 37.01 -8.70
CA ASP A 22 -30.01 36.89 -10.12
C ASP A 22 -30.59 35.63 -10.80
N GLY A 23 -31.28 34.75 -10.07
CA GLY A 23 -31.84 33.51 -10.62
C GLY A 23 -30.89 32.31 -10.65
N THR A 24 -29.79 32.33 -9.89
CA THR A 24 -28.92 31.15 -9.67
C THR A 24 -29.43 30.24 -8.55
N TYR A 25 -29.24 28.92 -8.71
CA TYR A 25 -29.67 27.90 -7.74
C TYR A 25 -28.74 27.85 -6.53
N VAL A 26 -29.26 27.49 -5.37
CA VAL A 26 -28.46 27.38 -4.14
C VAL A 26 -27.76 26.02 -4.12
N ASN A 27 -26.44 26.03 -4.02
CA ASN A 27 -25.63 24.81 -4.08
C ASN A 27 -24.57 24.76 -2.96
N ALA A 28 -24.16 23.53 -2.62
CA ALA A 28 -23.05 23.21 -1.74
C ALA A 28 -22.19 22.15 -2.43
N CYS A 29 -20.88 22.33 -2.50
CA CYS A 29 -19.97 21.43 -3.24
C CYS A 29 -20.41 21.19 -4.70
N GLY A 30 -21.02 22.20 -5.33
CA GLY A 30 -21.58 22.12 -6.68
C GLY A 30 -22.91 21.37 -6.81
N LYS A 31 -23.52 20.92 -5.71
CA LYS A 31 -24.79 20.18 -5.69
C LYS A 31 -25.94 21.06 -5.23
N ASN A 32 -27.05 21.04 -5.97
CA ASN A 32 -28.29 21.64 -5.48
C ASN A 32 -28.82 20.81 -4.29
N TYR A 33 -29.38 21.47 -3.29
CA TYR A 33 -29.88 20.79 -2.07
C TYR A 33 -31.30 21.16 -1.67
N MET A 34 -31.89 22.21 -2.25
CA MET A 34 -33.30 22.55 -2.01
C MET A 34 -34.21 21.64 -2.83
N ALA A 35 -35.29 21.12 -2.22
CA ALA A 35 -36.25 20.24 -2.88
C ALA A 35 -36.92 20.83 -4.13
N SER A 36 -36.91 22.16 -4.29
CA SER A 36 -37.40 22.87 -5.47
C SER A 36 -36.43 22.89 -6.64
N ASP A 37 -35.16 22.61 -6.39
CA ASP A 37 -34.08 22.81 -7.34
C ASP A 37 -33.83 21.52 -8.15
N PRO A 38 -33.43 21.63 -9.42
CA PRO A 38 -33.18 20.47 -10.26
C PRO A 38 -31.97 19.68 -9.78
N ILE A 39 -31.96 18.37 -10.02
CA ILE A 39 -30.75 17.56 -9.87
C ILE A 39 -29.83 17.88 -11.04
N VAL A 40 -28.65 18.41 -10.74
CA VAL A 40 -27.62 18.75 -11.72
C VAL A 40 -26.34 18.08 -11.25
N PRO A 41 -25.70 17.22 -12.07
CA PRO A 41 -24.40 16.67 -11.73
C PRO A 41 -23.45 17.81 -11.37
N PRO A 42 -22.75 17.75 -10.21
CA PRO A 42 -21.81 18.79 -9.85
C PRO A 42 -20.76 18.93 -10.95
N GLY A 43 -20.26 20.14 -11.17
CA GLY A 43 -19.04 20.36 -11.95
C GLY A 43 -17.83 20.46 -11.04
N GLY A 44 -16.66 20.71 -11.60
CA GLY A 44 -15.47 21.08 -10.81
C GLY A 44 -14.82 19.93 -10.04
N GLN A 45 -15.20 18.68 -10.27
CA GLN A 45 -14.52 17.53 -9.65
C GLN A 45 -13.04 17.54 -10.01
N PHE A 46 -12.22 17.18 -9.03
CA PHE A 46 -10.80 16.97 -9.25
C PHE A 46 -10.59 15.92 -10.36
N PRO A 47 -9.86 16.25 -11.44
CA PRO A 47 -9.74 15.36 -12.59
C PRO A 47 -8.87 14.15 -12.25
N ILE A 48 -9.26 12.98 -12.75
CA ILE A 48 -8.37 11.82 -12.79
C ILE A 48 -7.29 12.11 -13.84
N PRO A 49 -5.99 12.08 -13.50
CA PRO A 49 -4.93 12.32 -14.46
C PRO A 49 -5.00 11.35 -15.64
N ALA A 50 -4.75 11.86 -16.86
CA ALA A 50 -4.68 11.01 -18.04
C ALA A 50 -3.53 9.99 -17.91
N ALA A 51 -3.71 8.78 -18.42
CA ALA A 51 -2.65 7.79 -18.46
C ALA A 51 -1.70 8.07 -19.65
N SER A 52 -0.41 7.83 -19.44
CA SER A 52 0.62 7.88 -20.47
C SER A 52 1.15 6.49 -20.76
N SER A 53 1.37 6.17 -22.03
CA SER A 53 2.03 4.92 -22.45
C SER A 53 3.56 4.98 -22.37
N LYS A 54 4.11 6.11 -21.93
CA LYS A 54 5.56 6.31 -21.72
C LYS A 54 5.79 6.76 -20.28
N PRO A 55 6.91 6.37 -19.66
CA PRO A 55 7.25 6.89 -18.35
C PRO A 55 7.47 8.41 -18.44
N LEU A 56 6.94 9.11 -17.45
CA LEU A 56 7.07 10.54 -17.27
C LEU A 56 7.84 10.81 -15.99
N LEU A 57 8.70 11.83 -15.99
CA LEU A 57 9.35 12.35 -14.79
C LEU A 57 8.72 13.69 -14.44
N ALA A 58 8.24 13.84 -13.20
CA ALA A 58 7.85 15.13 -12.64
C ALA A 58 8.94 15.63 -11.68
N LEU A 59 9.88 16.43 -12.19
CA LEU A 59 10.89 17.07 -11.32
C LEU A 59 10.21 18.11 -10.43
N ARG A 60 10.47 18.07 -9.13
CA ARG A 60 9.96 19.04 -8.15
C ARG A 60 11.06 19.48 -7.21
N CYS A 61 10.94 20.71 -6.72
CA CYS A 61 11.86 21.23 -5.72
C CYS A 61 11.24 22.30 -4.83
N ALA A 62 11.71 22.38 -3.60
CA ALA A 62 11.31 23.38 -2.62
C ALA A 62 12.48 23.66 -1.65
N PRO A 63 12.59 24.85 -1.04
CA PRO A 63 13.55 25.05 0.05
C PRO A 63 13.21 24.13 1.23
N VAL A 64 14.19 23.76 2.06
CA VAL A 64 13.95 22.96 3.27
C VAL A 64 13.16 23.76 4.32
N ILE A 65 13.42 25.06 4.43
CA ILE A 65 12.76 25.96 5.37
C ILE A 65 12.06 27.11 4.62
N LYS A 66 10.86 27.48 5.07
CA LYS A 66 10.11 28.65 4.58
C LYS A 66 9.54 29.48 5.75
N PRO A 67 9.92 30.75 5.96
CA PRO A 67 11.05 31.46 5.36
C PRO A 67 12.37 31.17 6.10
N TYR A 68 13.49 31.35 5.39
CA TYR A 68 14.81 31.52 6.02
C TYR A 68 14.98 32.96 6.53
N LEU A 69 15.78 33.12 7.58
CA LEU A 69 16.16 34.39 8.21
C LEU A 69 17.68 34.55 8.29
N PRO A 70 18.22 35.78 8.53
CA PRO A 70 19.66 36.01 8.63
C PRO A 70 20.36 35.13 9.67
N GLU A 71 19.67 34.77 10.77
CA GLU A 71 20.19 33.86 11.80
C GLU A 71 20.48 32.43 11.28
N ASP A 72 19.82 31.99 10.20
CA ASP A 72 20.02 30.67 9.60
C ASP A 72 21.30 30.58 8.74
N ALA A 73 21.87 31.72 8.34
CA ALA A 73 23.04 31.79 7.45
C ALA A 73 24.32 31.19 8.05
N SER A 74 24.32 30.93 9.36
CA SER A 74 25.41 30.24 10.07
C SER A 74 25.47 28.73 9.81
N THR A 75 24.41 28.16 9.24
CA THR A 75 24.29 26.74 8.89
C THR A 75 24.01 26.57 7.40
N LEU A 76 24.19 25.36 6.86
CA LEU A 76 23.80 25.08 5.49
C LEU A 76 22.28 25.07 5.38
N ALA A 77 21.75 25.85 4.44
CA ALA A 77 20.38 25.72 3.98
C ALA A 77 20.29 24.55 2.98
N GLY A 78 19.07 24.19 2.56
CA GLY A 78 18.88 23.08 1.63
C GLY A 78 17.71 23.30 0.67
N PHE A 79 17.75 22.58 -0.45
CA PHE A 79 16.61 22.35 -1.33
C PHE A 79 16.24 20.89 -1.32
N LEU A 80 14.96 20.60 -1.11
CA LEU A 80 14.38 19.29 -1.33
C LEU A 80 14.15 19.08 -2.82
N VAL A 81 14.40 17.86 -3.28
CA VAL A 81 14.18 17.45 -4.67
C VAL A 81 13.43 16.13 -4.70
N ASP A 82 12.35 16.12 -5.48
CA ASP A 82 11.54 14.94 -5.78
C ASP A 82 11.63 14.64 -7.28
N THR A 83 11.76 13.36 -7.60
CA THR A 83 11.95 12.84 -8.96
C THR A 83 11.02 11.65 -9.27
N PRO A 84 9.72 11.72 -8.94
CA PRO A 84 8.79 10.63 -9.23
C PRO A 84 8.72 10.36 -10.74
N VAL A 85 8.89 9.09 -11.07
CA VAL A 85 8.60 8.50 -12.37
C VAL A 85 7.19 7.92 -12.29
N THR A 86 6.33 8.34 -13.21
CA THR A 86 4.91 7.99 -13.23
C THR A 86 4.45 7.69 -14.65
N PHE A 87 3.31 7.01 -14.76
CA PHE A 87 2.58 6.84 -16.02
C PHE A 87 1.28 7.65 -16.03
N SER A 88 1.14 8.60 -15.11
CA SER A 88 0.03 9.53 -15.06
C SER A 88 0.51 10.93 -15.43
N GLU A 89 -0.25 11.62 -16.27
CA GLU A 89 -0.02 13.01 -16.66
C GLU A 89 -0.36 13.96 -15.49
N ILE A 90 0.54 13.98 -14.50
CA ILE A 90 0.47 14.86 -13.33
C ILE A 90 1.22 16.17 -13.57
N GLN A 91 1.05 17.15 -12.68
CA GLN A 91 1.65 18.46 -12.82
C GLN A 91 3.19 18.38 -12.91
N GLY A 92 3.73 18.98 -13.97
CA GLY A 92 5.17 19.04 -14.24
C GLY A 92 5.78 17.75 -14.83
N ALA A 93 4.98 16.73 -15.11
CA ALA A 93 5.45 15.48 -15.70
C ALA A 93 5.83 15.66 -17.17
N ALA A 94 7.00 15.14 -17.57
CA ALA A 94 7.46 15.14 -18.94
C ALA A 94 8.07 13.80 -19.33
N PRO A 95 7.97 13.36 -20.61
CA PRO A 95 8.51 12.07 -21.03
C PRO A 95 9.99 11.89 -20.72
N ILE A 96 10.35 10.76 -20.12
CA ILE A 96 11.73 10.35 -19.83
C ILE A 96 12.08 9.08 -20.61
N GLU A 97 13.26 9.06 -21.22
CA GLU A 97 13.80 7.91 -21.95
C GLU A 97 14.61 7.05 -20.97
N LEU A 98 13.95 6.11 -20.29
CA LEU A 98 14.64 5.17 -19.38
C LEU A 98 15.40 4.11 -20.21
N PRO A 99 16.55 3.60 -19.71
CA PRO A 99 17.25 2.53 -20.38
C PRO A 99 16.34 1.28 -20.43
N GLU A 100 16.38 0.55 -21.55
CA GLU A 100 15.64 -0.73 -21.69
C GLU A 100 16.14 -1.77 -20.65
N HIS A 101 17.40 -1.65 -20.19
CA HIS A 101 18.02 -2.57 -19.23
C HIS A 101 18.95 -1.86 -18.22
N GLY A 102 19.11 -2.42 -17.01
CA GLY A 102 20.06 -1.95 -15.99
C GLY A 102 19.50 -0.90 -15.02
N ALA A 103 20.34 -0.44 -14.09
CA ALA A 103 19.94 0.61 -13.14
C ALA A 103 19.57 1.89 -13.91
N PRO A 104 18.47 2.57 -13.56
CA PRO A 104 17.95 3.68 -14.34
C PRO A 104 18.85 4.93 -14.26
N GLY A 105 19.93 4.91 -13.48
CA GLY A 105 20.86 6.03 -13.32
C GLY A 105 20.34 7.10 -12.35
N GLU A 106 21.03 8.23 -12.34
CA GLU A 106 20.73 9.39 -11.49
C GLU A 106 20.58 10.64 -12.35
N LEU A 107 19.82 11.61 -11.85
CA LEU A 107 19.76 12.94 -12.42
C LEU A 107 20.79 13.83 -11.76
N LEU A 108 21.50 14.62 -12.55
CA LEU A 108 22.31 15.72 -12.03
C LEU A 108 21.43 16.96 -11.91
N VAL A 109 21.02 17.28 -10.69
CA VAL A 109 20.14 18.41 -10.39
C VAL A 109 20.97 19.63 -10.06
N THR A 110 20.62 20.76 -10.66
CA THR A 110 21.23 22.07 -10.45
C THR A 110 20.14 23.07 -10.07
N VAL A 111 20.30 23.72 -8.92
CA VAL A 111 19.38 24.74 -8.42
C VAL A 111 20.00 26.12 -8.64
N THR A 112 19.24 27.03 -9.25
CA THR A 112 19.71 28.37 -9.63
C THR A 112 18.76 29.46 -9.16
N VAL A 113 19.33 30.59 -8.76
CA VAL A 113 18.63 31.84 -8.43
C VAL A 113 19.32 32.96 -9.20
N ASP A 114 18.55 33.79 -9.92
CA ASP A 114 19.06 34.89 -10.75
C ASP A 114 20.19 34.48 -11.72
N GLY A 115 20.15 33.23 -12.22
CA GLY A 115 21.17 32.67 -13.11
C GLY A 115 22.44 32.17 -12.40
N HIS A 116 22.54 32.30 -11.08
CA HIS A 116 23.65 31.78 -10.27
C HIS A 116 23.29 30.42 -9.66
N THR A 117 24.21 29.46 -9.69
CA THR A 117 24.02 28.14 -9.07
C THR A 117 24.18 28.22 -7.56
N LEU A 118 23.17 27.76 -6.82
CA LEU A 118 23.19 27.66 -5.36
C LEU A 118 23.52 26.25 -4.88
N ALA A 119 22.89 25.24 -5.48
CA ALA A 119 23.08 23.83 -5.12
C ALA A 119 23.24 22.98 -6.38
N LYS A 120 24.01 21.90 -6.29
CA LYS A 120 24.14 20.91 -7.36
C LYS A 120 24.48 19.55 -6.79
N GLY A 121 23.80 18.50 -7.23
CA GLY A 121 24.08 17.15 -6.77
C GLY A 121 23.34 16.07 -7.56
N PRO A 122 23.78 14.81 -7.45
CA PRO A 122 23.06 13.68 -7.99
C PRO A 122 21.79 13.41 -7.17
N VAL A 123 20.71 13.05 -7.84
CA VAL A 123 19.44 12.63 -7.25
C VAL A 123 18.97 11.40 -8.02
N ALA A 124 18.69 10.29 -7.34
CA ALA A 124 18.17 9.09 -7.98
C ALA A 124 16.77 9.34 -8.59
N LEU A 125 16.37 8.53 -9.56
CA LEU A 125 14.97 8.47 -10.00
C LEU A 125 14.08 7.86 -8.90
N ASN A 126 12.79 8.23 -8.84
CA ASN A 126 11.87 7.86 -7.77
C ASN A 126 12.35 8.22 -6.36
N ALA A 127 13.18 9.26 -6.24
CA ALA A 127 13.59 9.78 -4.96
C ALA A 127 12.58 10.83 -4.48
N SER A 128 12.36 10.89 -3.17
CA SER A 128 11.55 11.93 -2.52
C SER A 128 12.37 12.59 -1.42
N LYS A 129 12.23 13.91 -1.31
CA LYS A 129 12.81 14.79 -0.30
C LYS A 129 14.33 14.69 -0.18
N VAL A 130 15.02 14.52 -1.31
CA VAL A 130 16.49 14.53 -1.31
C VAL A 130 16.99 15.95 -1.09
N GLU A 131 17.76 16.15 -0.02
CA GLU A 131 18.28 17.46 0.37
C GLU A 131 19.60 17.79 -0.35
N LEU A 132 19.59 18.88 -1.12
CA LEU A 132 20.78 19.48 -1.73
C LEU A 132 21.19 20.73 -0.95
N PRO A 133 22.34 20.70 -0.24
CA PRO A 133 22.75 21.80 0.62
C PRO A 133 23.30 23.01 -0.16
N PHE A 134 23.10 24.21 0.38
CA PHE A 134 23.70 25.45 -0.11
C PHE A 134 23.98 26.45 1.02
N SER A 135 24.71 27.53 0.73
CA SER A 135 24.97 28.63 1.67
C SER A 135 24.07 29.83 1.38
N LEU A 136 23.40 30.35 2.41
CA LEU A 136 22.64 31.60 2.32
C LEU A 136 23.54 32.84 2.18
N GLY A 137 24.83 32.76 2.53
CA GLY A 137 25.75 33.90 2.51
C GLY A 137 25.99 34.51 1.13
N SER A 138 25.61 33.81 0.04
CA SER A 138 25.65 34.35 -1.32
C SER A 138 24.41 35.19 -1.69
N LEU A 139 23.37 35.18 -0.87
CA LEU A 139 22.13 35.91 -1.07
C LEU A 139 22.02 37.05 -0.05
N LYS A 140 21.28 38.10 -0.41
CA LYS A 140 20.92 39.18 0.53
C LYS A 140 19.46 39.00 0.94
N PRO A 141 19.13 39.08 2.24
CA PRO A 141 17.74 39.05 2.68
C PRO A 141 16.91 40.15 2.00
N GLN A 142 15.69 39.83 1.57
CA GLN A 142 14.76 40.77 0.95
C GLN A 142 13.30 40.35 1.16
N SER A 143 12.37 41.32 1.10
CA SER A 143 10.94 41.05 1.30
C SER A 143 10.30 40.27 0.15
N LYS A 144 10.81 40.43 -1.07
CA LYS A 144 10.35 39.68 -2.24
C LYS A 144 11.06 38.32 -2.29
N PRO A 145 10.35 37.18 -2.40
CA PRO A 145 10.98 35.88 -2.60
C PRO A 145 11.87 35.83 -3.85
N PHE A 146 12.92 35.02 -3.80
CA PHE A 146 13.75 34.74 -4.96
C PHE A 146 13.05 33.72 -5.87
N ASP A 147 13.08 33.96 -7.18
CA ASP A 147 12.66 32.99 -8.18
C ASP A 147 13.74 31.91 -8.32
N VAL A 148 13.39 30.67 -8.02
CA VAL A 148 14.29 29.52 -8.06
C VAL A 148 13.95 28.66 -9.26
N LYS A 149 14.97 28.32 -10.06
CA LYS A 149 14.87 27.32 -11.13
C LYS A 149 15.70 26.10 -10.78
N CYS A 150 15.06 24.94 -10.78
CA CYS A 150 15.69 23.63 -10.66
C CYS A 150 15.75 23.00 -12.05
N ALA A 151 16.94 22.58 -12.47
CA ALA A 151 17.14 21.87 -13.72
C ALA A 151 17.81 20.53 -13.44
N ALA A 152 17.24 19.45 -13.94
CA ALA A 152 17.80 18.12 -13.85
C ALA A 152 18.27 17.69 -15.23
N THR A 153 19.55 17.31 -15.33
CA THR A 153 20.08 16.67 -16.53
C THR A 153 20.14 15.18 -16.28
N TYR A 154 19.46 14.42 -17.14
CA TYR A 154 19.44 12.98 -17.10
C TYR A 154 20.14 12.43 -18.34
N LEU A 155 21.11 11.56 -18.14
CA LEU A 155 21.78 10.85 -19.22
C LEU A 155 21.56 9.36 -18.98
N ALA A 156 20.61 8.78 -19.71
CA ALA A 156 20.32 7.36 -19.60
C ALA A 156 21.61 6.56 -19.85
N PRO A 157 21.95 5.59 -18.98
CA PRO A 157 23.14 4.76 -19.14
C PRO A 157 23.22 4.18 -20.56
N GLY A 158 24.37 4.33 -21.22
CA GLY A 158 24.58 3.84 -22.59
C GLY A 158 24.12 4.79 -23.71
N THR A 159 23.46 5.91 -23.39
CA THR A 159 23.05 6.92 -24.38
C THR A 159 24.03 8.11 -24.42
N LYS A 160 24.03 8.84 -25.54
CA LYS A 160 24.81 10.11 -25.69
C LYS A 160 23.93 11.35 -25.61
N LYS A 161 22.61 11.20 -25.53
CA LYS A 161 21.65 12.29 -25.56
C LYS A 161 21.14 12.52 -24.15
N ALA A 162 21.55 13.64 -23.55
CA ALA A 162 21.01 14.05 -22.27
C ALA A 162 19.60 14.64 -22.46
N GLN A 163 18.68 14.29 -21.57
CA GLN A 163 17.39 14.93 -21.41
C GLN A 163 17.46 15.94 -20.26
N THR A 164 16.70 17.02 -20.38
CA THR A 164 16.63 18.07 -19.37
C THR A 164 15.21 18.25 -18.90
N PHE A 165 15.04 18.29 -17.59
CA PHE A 165 13.78 18.55 -16.91
C PHE A 165 13.91 19.80 -16.06
N THR A 166 12.84 20.56 -15.93
CA THR A 166 12.87 21.82 -15.18
C THR A 166 11.67 21.96 -14.27
N ALA A 167 11.91 22.48 -13.08
CA ALA A 167 10.90 22.89 -12.12
C ALA A 167 11.21 24.31 -11.64
N SER A 168 10.19 24.99 -11.15
CA SER A 168 10.33 26.33 -10.55
C SER A 168 9.72 26.34 -9.16
N THR A 169 10.32 27.11 -8.27
CA THR A 169 9.82 27.34 -6.92
C THR A 169 10.25 28.72 -6.45
N SER A 170 9.94 29.09 -5.21
CA SER A 170 10.42 30.32 -4.59
C SER A 170 11.25 30.04 -3.34
N LEU A 171 12.25 30.87 -3.10
CA LEU A 171 13.04 30.88 -1.87
C LEU A 171 12.74 32.17 -1.11
N SER A 172 12.04 32.04 0.02
CA SER A 172 11.81 33.16 0.93
C SER A 172 12.99 33.28 1.89
N TYR A 173 13.82 34.30 1.70
CA TYR A 173 14.91 34.67 2.61
C TYR A 173 14.70 36.12 3.04
N LEU A 174 14.00 36.28 4.17
CA LEU A 174 13.48 37.56 4.63
C LEU A 174 14.50 38.28 5.53
N PRO A 175 14.45 39.63 5.62
CA PRO A 175 15.19 40.38 6.63
C PRO A 175 14.81 39.94 8.05
N ASP A 176 15.58 40.39 9.04
CA ASP A 176 15.13 40.24 10.43
C ASP A 176 13.78 40.96 10.61
N PRO A 177 12.81 40.33 11.30
CA PRO A 177 11.53 40.97 11.58
C PRO A 177 11.76 42.16 12.55
N PRO A 178 10.86 43.17 12.56
CA PRO A 178 10.88 44.21 13.59
C PRO A 178 10.92 43.64 15.02
N ASP A 179 11.56 44.35 15.96
CA ASP A 179 11.69 43.92 17.35
C ASP A 179 10.34 43.52 17.96
N GLY A 180 10.28 42.30 18.53
CA GLY A 180 9.09 41.76 19.19
C GLY A 180 8.14 40.95 18.29
N ARG A 181 8.29 41.02 16.96
CA ARG A 181 7.48 40.26 16.01
C ARG A 181 7.92 38.79 15.93
N SER A 182 6.96 37.86 15.97
CA SER A 182 7.20 36.44 15.75
C SER A 182 7.46 36.13 14.27
N VAL A 183 8.04 34.97 14.03
CA VAL A 183 8.15 34.35 12.71
C VAL A 183 7.84 32.88 12.91
N THR A 184 6.97 32.35 12.05
CA THR A 184 6.70 30.91 11.99
C THR A 184 7.33 30.36 10.73
N LYS A 185 8.27 29.44 10.90
CA LYS A 185 8.89 28.73 9.79
C LYS A 185 8.14 27.43 9.55
N MET A 186 8.11 26.98 8.31
CA MET A 186 7.74 25.61 7.94
C MET A 186 9.00 24.83 7.63
N ASP A 187 9.13 23.64 8.22
CA ASP A 187 10.10 22.63 7.80
C ASP A 187 9.46 21.74 6.76
N LEU A 188 9.79 21.96 5.49
CA LEU A 188 9.16 21.29 4.36
C LEU A 188 9.60 19.82 4.19
N ARG A 189 10.54 19.33 5.01
CA ARG A 189 10.84 17.89 5.10
C ARG A 189 9.64 17.12 5.65
N THR A 190 8.92 17.71 6.60
CA THR A 190 7.77 17.08 7.25
C THR A 190 6.47 17.84 7.01
N GLY A 191 6.53 19.15 6.84
CA GLY A 191 5.39 20.08 6.90
C GLY A 191 5.18 20.70 8.28
N ALA A 192 6.08 20.44 9.25
CA ALA A 192 5.97 20.92 10.61
C ALA A 192 6.17 22.44 10.73
N LEU A 193 5.47 23.06 11.68
CA LEU A 193 5.72 24.46 12.06
C LEU A 193 6.85 24.54 13.07
N LEU A 194 7.71 25.55 12.92
CA LEU A 194 8.75 25.93 13.86
C LEU A 194 8.50 27.35 14.32
N ALA A 195 8.39 27.56 15.63
CA ALA A 195 8.22 28.89 16.20
C ALA A 195 9.08 29.06 17.46
N LYS A 196 9.45 30.32 17.74
CA LYS A 196 9.98 30.71 19.06
C LYS A 196 8.81 30.76 20.06
N PRO A 197 9.05 30.68 21.38
CA PRO A 197 7.99 30.79 22.38
C PRO A 197 7.14 32.06 22.18
N ALA A 198 5.81 31.92 22.27
CA ALA A 198 4.82 32.98 22.04
C ALA A 198 4.91 34.22 22.96
N THR A 199 5.86 34.23 23.90
CA THR A 199 6.00 35.27 24.93
C THR A 199 6.75 36.52 24.49
N GLY A 200 7.35 36.51 23.30
CA GLY A 200 8.18 37.62 22.80
C GLY A 200 9.52 37.79 23.51
N LYS A 201 9.87 36.90 24.45
CA LYS A 201 11.14 36.96 25.23
C LYS A 201 12.32 36.27 24.54
N GLY A 202 12.21 35.98 23.25
CA GLY A 202 13.18 35.18 22.50
C GLY A 202 13.10 33.68 22.84
N GLY A 203 14.12 32.93 22.43
CA GLY A 203 14.20 31.47 22.56
C GLY A 203 14.67 30.79 21.28
N ALA A 204 14.84 29.47 21.33
CA ALA A 204 15.11 28.66 20.13
C ALA A 204 13.81 28.43 19.35
N TYR A 205 13.95 28.13 18.06
CA TYR A 205 12.85 27.54 17.30
C TYR A 205 12.61 26.10 17.76
N GLU A 206 11.35 25.78 18.03
CA GLU A 206 10.92 24.42 18.35
C GLU A 206 9.75 24.02 17.46
N THR A 207 9.58 22.71 17.25
CA THR A 207 8.41 22.18 16.55
C THR A 207 7.14 22.47 17.32
N VAL A 208 6.13 23.00 16.64
CA VAL A 208 4.79 23.22 17.17
C VAL A 208 3.87 22.20 16.50
N PHE A 209 3.23 21.35 17.29
CA PHE A 209 2.09 20.53 16.85
C PHE A 209 0.82 21.29 17.22
N PRO A 210 0.08 21.89 16.26
CA PRO A 210 -1.05 22.75 16.58
C PRO A 210 -2.23 21.93 17.07
N VAL A 211 -2.59 22.08 18.34
CA VAL A 211 -3.74 21.41 18.96
C VAL A 211 -4.57 22.43 19.74
N GLY A 212 -5.86 22.49 19.43
CA GLY A 212 -6.79 23.47 20.02
C GLY A 212 -8.20 23.37 19.43
N PHE A 213 -8.98 24.44 19.60
CA PHE A 213 -10.34 24.57 19.08
C PHE A 213 -10.56 25.90 18.40
N TYR A 214 -11.44 25.91 17.41
CA TYR A 214 -12.16 27.12 17.03
C TYR A 214 -12.95 27.62 18.24
N THR A 215 -12.57 28.75 18.82
CA THR A 215 -13.02 29.17 20.14
C THR A 215 -13.85 30.45 20.03
N ASN A 216 -15.07 30.45 20.56
CA ASN A 216 -15.94 31.62 20.50
C ASN A 216 -15.24 32.86 21.10
N PHE A 217 -15.17 33.95 20.34
CA PHE A 217 -14.63 35.22 20.85
C PHE A 217 -15.66 35.97 21.69
N GLY A 218 -16.77 36.36 21.07
CA GLY A 218 -17.87 37.08 21.72
C GLY A 218 -18.55 36.22 22.77
N GLY A 219 -18.87 36.81 23.93
CA GLY A 219 -19.56 36.09 25.02
C GLY A 219 -18.70 35.07 25.78
N TYR A 220 -17.50 34.72 25.28
CA TYR A 220 -16.63 33.70 25.88
C TYR A 220 -15.21 34.23 26.14
N LEU A 221 -14.29 34.21 25.17
CA LEU A 221 -12.92 34.72 25.37
C LEU A 221 -12.88 36.21 25.74
N ALA A 222 -13.67 37.04 25.07
CA ALA A 222 -13.75 38.47 25.32
C ALA A 222 -14.34 38.81 26.71
N SER A 223 -15.11 37.89 27.30
CA SER A 223 -15.76 38.06 28.60
C SER A 223 -14.89 37.60 29.76
N ASN A 224 -13.96 36.67 29.54
CA ASN A 224 -13.14 36.07 30.59
C ASN A 224 -11.75 35.64 30.10
N LEU A 225 -10.75 36.51 30.27
CA LEU A 225 -9.37 36.25 29.87
C LEU A 225 -8.70 35.10 30.65
N SER A 226 -9.21 34.73 31.82
CA SER A 226 -8.65 33.59 32.59
C SER A 226 -8.86 32.24 31.90
N LEU A 227 -9.79 32.15 30.94
CA LEU A 227 -9.96 30.95 30.10
C LEU A 227 -8.68 30.63 29.30
N ILE A 228 -7.90 31.64 28.94
CA ILE A 228 -6.64 31.46 28.21
C ILE A 228 -5.61 30.73 29.09
N ASP A 229 -5.61 31.00 30.40
CA ASP A 229 -4.78 30.27 31.37
C ASP A 229 -5.22 28.81 31.49
N GLU A 230 -6.53 28.56 31.49
CA GLU A 230 -7.11 27.22 31.57
C GLU A 230 -6.78 26.39 30.32
N ILE A 231 -6.97 26.97 29.13
CA ILE A 231 -6.61 26.36 27.84
C ILE A 231 -5.11 26.00 27.82
N LYS A 232 -4.24 26.93 28.26
CA LYS A 232 -2.80 26.65 28.36
C LYS A 232 -2.50 25.52 29.36
N ALA A 233 -3.15 25.50 30.51
CA ALA A 233 -2.99 24.46 31.53
C ALA A 233 -3.50 23.08 31.08
N GLN A 234 -4.46 23.05 30.15
CA GLN A 234 -4.94 21.84 29.49
C GLN A 234 -3.94 21.28 28.46
N GLY A 235 -2.88 22.03 28.14
CA GLY A 235 -1.79 21.60 27.26
C GLY A 235 -1.91 22.10 25.82
N PHE A 236 -3.03 22.74 25.46
CA PHE A 236 -3.25 23.25 24.11
C PHE A 236 -2.16 24.24 23.69
N THR A 237 -1.84 24.19 22.40
CA THR A 237 -0.77 25.01 21.83
C THR A 237 -1.31 26.22 21.09
N VAL A 238 -2.53 26.14 20.55
CA VAL A 238 -3.16 27.22 19.79
C VAL A 238 -4.53 27.60 20.35
N VAL A 239 -4.84 28.90 20.28
CA VAL A 239 -6.21 29.41 20.34
C VAL A 239 -6.56 29.93 18.95
N HIS A 240 -7.69 29.47 18.42
CA HIS A 240 -8.23 29.90 17.13
C HIS A 240 -9.54 30.67 17.40
N PRO A 241 -9.49 31.96 17.76
CA PRO A 241 -10.68 32.70 18.12
C PRO A 241 -11.57 32.92 16.89
N ILE A 242 -12.87 32.62 16.99
CA ILE A 242 -13.84 32.83 15.92
C ILE A 242 -14.22 34.33 15.93
N PRO A 243 -14.25 35.03 14.77
CA PRO A 243 -14.59 36.46 14.68
C PRO A 243 -16.02 36.75 15.22
N THR A 244 -16.54 37.97 15.33
CA THR A 244 -16.39 39.19 14.49
C THR A 244 -15.36 40.20 14.99
N TYR A 245 -14.78 39.99 16.16
CA TYR A 245 -13.85 40.93 16.81
C TYR A 245 -14.39 42.37 16.98
N ASP A 246 -15.71 42.53 17.13
CA ASP A 246 -16.37 43.84 17.24
C ASP A 246 -15.82 44.72 18.38
N ASN A 247 -15.23 44.11 19.42
CA ASN A 247 -14.55 44.78 20.52
C ASN A 247 -13.02 44.64 20.39
N LEU A 248 -12.41 45.58 19.69
CA LEU A 248 -10.96 45.60 19.43
C LEU A 248 -10.12 45.69 20.71
N THR A 249 -10.61 46.35 21.76
CA THR A 249 -9.90 46.40 23.05
C THR A 249 -9.91 45.03 23.74
N ALA A 250 -11.01 44.29 23.67
CA ALA A 250 -11.04 42.93 24.19
C ALA A 250 -10.14 41.99 23.37
N LEU A 251 -10.07 42.19 22.05
CA LEU A 251 -9.14 41.46 21.18
C LEU A 251 -7.68 41.72 21.58
N GLU A 252 -7.30 42.99 21.77
CA GLU A 252 -5.95 43.38 22.20
C GLU A 252 -5.60 42.74 23.56
N LEU A 253 -6.49 42.83 24.56
CA LEU A 253 -6.28 42.23 25.88
C LEU A 253 -6.20 40.69 25.84
N MET A 254 -6.95 40.05 24.95
CA MET A 254 -6.88 38.60 24.72
C MET A 254 -5.50 38.21 24.17
N ILE A 255 -5.04 38.89 23.12
CA ILE A 255 -3.73 38.65 22.53
C ILE A 255 -2.61 38.91 23.55
N GLU A 256 -2.65 40.02 24.28
CA GLU A 256 -1.70 40.30 25.36
C GLU A 256 -1.67 39.19 26.42
N ARG A 257 -2.84 38.64 26.78
CA ARG A 257 -2.89 37.52 27.73
C ARG A 257 -2.27 36.25 27.14
N MET A 258 -2.51 35.96 25.87
CA MET A 258 -1.89 34.83 25.18
C MET A 258 -0.35 34.93 25.16
N GLU A 259 0.17 36.13 24.91
CA GLU A 259 1.60 36.43 24.98
C GLU A 259 2.15 36.21 26.40
N GLN A 260 1.45 36.68 27.43
CA GLN A 260 1.87 36.51 28.83
C GLN A 260 1.99 35.04 29.24
N VAL A 261 1.07 34.18 28.78
CA VAL A 261 1.04 32.75 29.14
C VAL A 261 1.81 31.86 28.16
N GLY A 262 2.18 32.40 26.99
CA GLY A 262 2.91 31.69 25.95
C GLY A 262 2.06 30.64 25.23
N ILE A 263 0.88 31.02 24.75
CA ILE A 263 0.05 30.22 23.83
C ILE A 263 -0.04 30.91 22.47
N TYR A 264 -0.08 30.13 21.39
CA TYR A 264 -0.06 30.65 20.04
C TYR A 264 -1.45 31.05 19.54
N LEU A 265 -1.49 32.04 18.64
CA LEU A 265 -2.66 32.55 17.96
C LEU A 265 -2.72 32.05 16.52
N MET A 266 -3.84 31.42 16.17
CA MET A 266 -4.28 31.17 14.81
C MET A 266 -5.37 32.20 14.50
N TYR A 267 -5.03 33.26 13.76
CA TYR A 267 -5.93 34.41 13.60
C TYR A 267 -6.92 34.19 12.45
N ASP A 268 -8.20 34.17 12.77
CA ASP A 268 -9.31 33.83 11.87
C ASP A 268 -9.89 35.05 11.14
N MET A 269 -9.94 35.01 9.81
CA MET A 269 -10.51 36.04 8.93
C MET A 269 -11.72 35.53 8.11
N ARG A 270 -12.36 34.41 8.47
CA ARG A 270 -13.35 33.70 7.64
C ARG A 270 -14.46 34.53 7.00
N TRP A 271 -14.87 35.64 7.62
CA TRP A 271 -15.92 36.50 7.06
C TRP A 271 -15.39 37.74 6.32
N THR A 272 -14.12 38.08 6.50
CA THR A 272 -13.48 39.28 5.95
C THR A 272 -12.42 38.96 4.90
N TYR A 273 -12.01 37.70 4.74
CA TYR A 273 -10.87 37.30 3.93
C TYR A 273 -11.01 37.73 2.45
N MET A 274 -12.22 37.78 1.89
CA MET A 274 -12.48 38.27 0.52
C MET A 274 -12.44 39.81 0.38
N ASN A 275 -12.36 40.57 1.47
CA ASN A 275 -12.31 42.02 1.48
C ASN A 275 -10.87 42.50 1.76
N SER A 276 -10.17 42.90 0.71
CA SER A 276 -8.78 43.34 0.78
C SER A 276 -8.52 44.51 1.76
N THR A 277 -9.50 45.41 1.94
CA THR A 277 -9.38 46.50 2.93
C THR A 277 -9.38 45.94 4.35
N ALA A 278 -10.33 45.06 4.66
CA ALA A 278 -10.44 44.44 5.98
C ALA A 278 -9.21 43.57 6.29
N VAL A 279 -8.79 42.72 5.36
CA VAL A 279 -7.56 41.92 5.47
C VAL A 279 -6.35 42.82 5.74
N THR A 280 -6.22 43.94 5.04
CA THR A 280 -5.11 44.88 5.26
C THR A 280 -5.13 45.48 6.67
N GLU A 281 -6.30 45.85 7.18
CA GLU A 281 -6.45 46.39 8.54
C GLU A 281 -6.14 45.35 9.62
N GLU A 282 -6.66 44.13 9.48
CA GLU A 282 -6.49 43.04 10.43
C GLU A 282 -5.04 42.53 10.47
N VAL A 283 -4.42 42.30 9.31
CA VAL A 283 -3.02 41.89 9.22
C VAL A 283 -2.10 42.93 9.87
N ASN A 284 -2.29 44.22 9.57
CA ASN A 284 -1.46 45.27 10.15
C ASN A 284 -1.66 45.44 11.67
N ARG A 285 -2.81 45.05 12.20
CA ARG A 285 -3.09 45.06 13.64
C ARG A 285 -2.33 43.95 14.38
N VAL A 286 -2.29 42.75 13.82
CA VAL A 286 -1.88 41.54 14.56
C VAL A 286 -0.49 41.01 14.18
N LYS A 287 0.03 41.30 12.97
CA LYS A 287 1.28 40.69 12.45
C LYS A 287 2.54 40.88 13.29
N ASN A 288 2.53 41.81 14.26
CA ASN A 288 3.65 42.09 15.15
C ASN A 288 3.51 41.40 16.52
N SER A 289 2.40 40.73 16.81
CA SER A 289 2.22 40.01 18.07
C SER A 289 3.18 38.82 18.12
N PRO A 290 3.96 38.63 19.19
CA PRO A 290 4.77 37.43 19.37
C PRO A 290 3.95 36.14 19.55
N ALA A 291 2.65 36.24 19.81
CA ALA A 291 1.76 35.07 19.90
C ALA A 291 1.30 34.58 18.53
N LEU A 292 1.36 35.40 17.47
CA LEU A 292 0.90 34.99 16.14
C LEU A 292 1.74 33.81 15.63
N LEU A 293 1.03 32.71 15.33
CA LEU A 293 1.60 31.52 14.71
C LEU A 293 1.27 31.47 13.22
N LEU A 294 0.02 31.71 12.84
CA LEU A 294 -0.44 31.61 11.46
C LEU A 294 -1.77 32.36 11.24
N TRP A 295 -2.09 32.61 9.97
CA TRP A 295 -3.36 33.19 9.53
C TRP A 295 -4.32 32.11 9.05
N TYR A 296 -5.61 32.27 9.33
CA TYR A 296 -6.69 31.43 8.81
C TYR A 296 -7.62 32.28 7.94
N THR A 297 -7.82 31.86 6.69
CA THR A 297 -8.57 32.63 5.69
C THR A 297 -9.97 32.09 5.48
N GLY A 298 -10.13 31.01 4.72
CA GLY A 298 -11.44 30.48 4.31
C GLY A 298 -11.92 29.36 5.23
N ASP A 299 -13.20 29.43 5.57
CA ASP A 299 -13.94 28.37 6.25
C ASP A 299 -14.87 27.71 5.22
N GLU A 300 -14.51 26.53 4.73
CA GLU A 300 -15.24 25.80 3.69
C GLU A 300 -15.56 26.64 2.43
N PRO A 301 -14.59 27.37 1.82
CA PRO A 301 -14.84 28.20 0.63
C PRO A 301 -15.29 27.38 -0.58
N ASP A 302 -14.98 26.08 -0.60
CA ASP A 302 -15.48 25.09 -1.54
C ASP A 302 -16.95 24.73 -1.31
N GLY A 303 -17.36 24.62 -0.05
CA GLY A 303 -18.75 24.38 0.35
C GLY A 303 -19.65 25.57 0.03
N THR A 304 -19.18 26.80 0.28
CA THR A 304 -19.93 28.04 0.00
C THR A 304 -19.84 28.49 -1.46
N SER A 305 -19.06 27.80 -2.29
CA SER A 305 -18.80 28.16 -3.69
C SER A 305 -18.28 29.60 -3.83
N ASP A 306 -17.36 30.00 -2.93
CA ASP A 306 -16.69 31.30 -2.99
C ASP A 306 -15.93 31.44 -4.33
N PRO A 307 -15.62 32.67 -4.81
CA PRO A 307 -14.88 32.85 -6.06
C PRO A 307 -13.57 32.05 -6.07
N LEU A 308 -13.31 31.33 -7.18
CA LEU A 308 -12.16 30.41 -7.29
C LEU A 308 -10.79 31.08 -7.06
N ASP A 309 -10.68 32.39 -7.29
CA ASP A 309 -9.47 33.17 -7.07
C ASP A 309 -9.38 33.84 -5.68
N ALA A 310 -10.42 33.72 -4.85
CA ALA A 310 -10.51 34.40 -3.55
C ALA A 310 -9.39 33.97 -2.60
N THR A 311 -9.14 32.67 -2.45
CA THR A 311 -8.12 32.15 -1.52
C THR A 311 -6.73 32.62 -1.94
N SER A 312 -6.41 32.53 -3.24
CA SER A 312 -5.11 32.95 -3.78
C SER A 312 -4.89 34.47 -3.67
N SER A 313 -5.91 35.28 -3.95
CA SER A 313 -5.85 36.74 -3.86
C SER A 313 -5.56 37.20 -2.42
N THR A 314 -6.21 36.58 -1.44
CA THR A 314 -6.02 36.90 -0.03
C THR A 314 -4.67 36.42 0.48
N TYR A 315 -4.24 35.22 0.08
CA TYR A 315 -2.91 34.69 0.39
C TYR A 315 -1.80 35.64 -0.07
N ASP A 316 -1.85 36.09 -1.33
CA ASP A 316 -0.87 37.01 -1.90
C ASP A 316 -0.85 38.37 -1.16
N LEU A 317 -2.04 38.87 -0.79
CA LEU A 317 -2.16 40.10 0.00
C LEU A 317 -1.52 39.92 1.39
N ILE A 318 -1.82 38.84 2.10
CA ILE A 318 -1.24 38.54 3.42
C ILE A 318 0.29 38.44 3.32
N TYR A 319 0.83 37.71 2.33
CA TYR A 319 2.27 37.59 2.15
C TYR A 319 2.94 38.92 1.77
N SER A 320 2.25 39.81 1.06
CA SER A 320 2.76 41.16 0.75
C SER A 320 2.84 42.07 1.99
N LEU A 321 1.97 41.86 2.98
CA LEU A 321 1.85 42.67 4.19
C LEU A 321 2.66 42.10 5.36
N ASP A 322 2.68 40.78 5.50
CA ASP A 322 3.32 40.04 6.58
C ASP A 322 4.61 39.38 6.08
N GLY A 323 4.46 38.29 5.31
CA GLY A 323 5.54 37.46 4.77
C GLY A 323 6.17 36.45 5.74
N TYR A 324 5.96 36.58 7.06
CA TYR A 324 6.65 35.77 8.09
C TYR A 324 5.83 34.63 8.71
N HIS A 325 4.54 34.52 8.36
CA HIS A 325 3.65 33.51 8.91
C HIS A 325 2.92 32.76 7.80
N PRO A 326 2.68 31.44 7.97
CA PRO A 326 1.93 30.66 7.02
C PRO A 326 0.44 31.01 7.05
N VAL A 327 -0.25 30.64 5.98
CA VAL A 327 -1.70 30.79 5.81
C VAL A 327 -2.35 29.40 5.80
N SER A 328 -3.55 29.30 6.37
CA SER A 328 -4.35 28.08 6.45
C SER A 328 -5.80 28.32 6.04
N LEU A 329 -6.49 27.26 5.64
CA LEU A 329 -7.93 27.20 5.40
C LEU A 329 -8.43 25.78 5.61
N VAL A 330 -9.74 25.60 5.72
CA VAL A 330 -10.39 24.28 5.78
C VAL A 330 -11.27 24.04 4.56
N LEU A 331 -11.37 22.78 4.13
CA LEU A 331 -12.23 22.31 3.05
C LEU A 331 -13.10 21.13 3.51
N ASN A 332 -14.38 21.18 3.12
CA ASN A 332 -15.39 20.17 3.46
C ASN A 332 -15.79 19.31 2.26
N CYS A 333 -15.67 19.82 1.04
CA CYS A 333 -16.10 19.08 -0.13
C CYS A 333 -15.17 17.92 -0.45
N GLU A 334 -15.75 16.85 -1.01
CA GLU A 334 -14.97 15.68 -1.38
C GLU A 334 -13.94 16.06 -2.42
N ASN A 335 -14.32 16.71 -3.52
CA ASN A 335 -13.45 16.96 -4.67
C ASN A 335 -13.76 18.23 -5.49
N TYR A 336 -14.54 19.16 -4.95
CA TYR A 336 -15.03 20.34 -5.67
C TYR A 336 -13.96 21.45 -5.78
N PHE A 337 -13.50 21.75 -7.00
CA PHE A 337 -12.47 22.76 -7.34
C PHE A 337 -11.27 22.77 -6.37
N TRP A 338 -10.85 21.58 -5.96
CA TRP A 338 -9.78 21.38 -4.98
C TRP A 338 -8.52 22.21 -5.30
N THR A 339 -8.05 22.18 -6.55
CA THR A 339 -6.85 22.89 -6.97
C THR A 339 -6.99 24.40 -6.77
N ASP A 340 -8.09 25.00 -7.21
CA ASP A 340 -8.31 26.44 -7.09
C ASP A 340 -8.41 26.88 -5.63
N TYR A 341 -9.24 26.19 -4.83
CA TYR A 341 -9.43 26.57 -3.43
C TYR A 341 -8.18 26.36 -2.57
N THR A 342 -7.39 25.31 -2.82
CA THR A 342 -6.15 25.07 -2.07
C THR A 342 -4.93 25.83 -2.60
N ALA A 343 -5.03 26.54 -3.73
CA ALA A 343 -3.91 27.30 -4.28
C ALA A 343 -3.39 28.35 -3.27
N GLY A 344 -4.30 29.08 -2.62
CA GLY A 344 -4.02 30.17 -1.67
C GLY A 344 -3.81 29.78 -0.21
N THR A 345 -3.06 28.70 0.06
CA THR A 345 -2.75 28.30 1.44
C THR A 345 -1.42 27.53 1.56
N ASP A 346 -0.81 27.56 2.73
CA ASP A 346 0.31 26.70 3.10
C ASP A 346 -0.16 25.43 3.82
N ILE A 347 -1.32 25.49 4.47
CA ILE A 347 -1.89 24.42 5.29
C ILE A 347 -3.33 24.20 4.85
N VAL A 348 -3.64 23.00 4.37
CA VAL A 348 -5.02 22.60 4.09
C VAL A 348 -5.52 21.76 5.24
N MET A 349 -6.67 22.14 5.78
CA MET A 349 -7.37 21.39 6.81
C MET A 349 -8.56 20.68 6.17
N GLN A 350 -8.92 19.50 6.68
CA GLN A 350 -10.17 18.82 6.33
C GLN A 350 -11.09 18.74 7.56
N ASP A 351 -12.38 18.98 7.37
CA ASP A 351 -13.43 18.94 8.40
C ASP A 351 -14.53 17.91 8.07
N THR A 352 -14.11 16.66 7.87
CA THR A 352 -15.02 15.54 7.64
C THR A 352 -15.78 15.17 8.92
N TYR A 353 -17.05 15.61 9.03
CA TYR A 353 -17.90 15.37 10.19
C TYR A 353 -18.94 14.28 9.96
N MET A 354 -18.65 13.06 10.42
CA MET A 354 -19.45 11.86 10.19
C MET A 354 -20.27 11.39 11.40
N VAL A 355 -20.06 11.95 12.59
CA VAL A 355 -20.71 11.44 13.80
C VAL A 355 -22.13 11.98 13.91
N GLY A 356 -23.11 11.08 13.85
CA GLY A 356 -24.53 11.44 14.00
C GLY A 356 -25.19 12.00 12.73
N ILE A 357 -24.56 11.86 11.57
CA ILE A 357 -25.18 12.23 10.30
C ILE A 357 -26.10 11.12 9.77
N ASN A 358 -27.07 11.51 8.94
CA ASN A 358 -27.70 10.59 8.00
C ASN A 358 -27.12 10.81 6.60
N ALA A 359 -26.13 10.01 6.24
CA ALA A 359 -25.40 10.12 4.96
C ALA A 359 -26.27 10.02 3.69
N THR A 360 -27.50 9.50 3.81
CA THR A 360 -28.39 9.26 2.66
C THR A 360 -29.55 10.24 2.56
N TRP A 361 -29.80 11.04 3.61
CA TRP A 361 -30.96 11.92 3.67
C TRP A 361 -30.71 13.16 4.53
N SER A 362 -30.89 14.33 3.93
CA SER A 362 -30.77 15.61 4.61
C SER A 362 -31.96 15.87 5.53
N THR A 363 -31.71 15.86 6.84
CA THR A 363 -32.70 16.25 7.86
C THR A 363 -33.04 17.73 7.82
N VAL A 364 -32.12 18.56 7.31
CA VAL A 364 -32.26 20.01 7.20
C VAL A 364 -33.12 20.39 6.00
N TRP A 365 -32.85 19.79 4.84
CA TRP A 365 -33.48 20.18 3.57
C TRP A 365 -34.63 19.25 3.13
N GLY A 366 -34.78 18.08 3.75
CA GLY A 366 -35.80 17.11 3.37
C GLY A 366 -35.57 16.51 1.98
N THR A 367 -34.30 16.36 1.60
CA THR A 367 -33.84 15.87 0.29
C THR A 367 -32.91 14.66 0.44
N PRO A 368 -32.86 13.75 -0.54
CA PRO A 368 -31.86 12.68 -0.55
C PRO A 368 -30.47 13.27 -0.76
N CYS A 369 -29.45 12.63 -0.20
CA CYS A 369 -28.05 12.93 -0.47
C CYS A 369 -27.48 11.86 -1.39
N THR A 370 -27.01 12.28 -2.57
CA THR A 370 -26.36 11.45 -3.58
C THR A 370 -25.10 12.15 -4.08
N PRO A 371 -24.26 11.48 -4.89
CA PRO A 371 -23.14 12.14 -5.55
C PRO A 371 -23.53 13.34 -6.44
N GLU A 372 -24.81 13.48 -6.80
CA GLU A 372 -25.32 14.53 -7.68
C GLU A 372 -26.26 15.55 -7.02
N TYR A 373 -26.67 15.33 -5.77
CA TYR A 373 -27.73 16.13 -5.14
C TYR A 373 -27.72 16.05 -3.62
N GLY A 374 -28.20 17.11 -2.96
CA GLY A 374 -28.38 17.16 -1.52
C GLY A 374 -27.14 17.62 -0.75
N ASP A 375 -27.38 18.00 0.50
CA ASP A 375 -26.36 18.36 1.49
C ASP A 375 -26.72 17.69 2.82
N CYS A 376 -25.81 16.84 3.30
CA CYS A 376 -25.94 16.06 4.53
C CYS A 376 -24.91 16.47 5.60
N GLY A 377 -24.27 17.63 5.45
CA GLY A 377 -23.25 18.14 6.37
C GLY A 377 -21.85 17.56 6.15
N CYS A 378 -21.71 16.50 5.36
CA CYS A 378 -20.43 15.89 5.00
C CYS A 378 -20.54 15.37 3.55
N ASP A 379 -19.79 15.97 2.63
CA ASP A 379 -19.94 15.68 1.21
C ASP A 379 -19.47 14.26 0.84
N ASN A 380 -20.39 13.45 0.29
CA ASN A 380 -20.18 12.05 -0.10
C ASN A 380 -19.70 11.10 1.02
N CYS A 381 -19.82 11.51 2.28
CA CYS A 381 -19.47 10.69 3.42
C CYS A 381 -20.45 9.54 3.63
N LYS A 382 -20.01 8.46 4.27
CA LYS A 382 -20.83 7.28 4.58
C LYS A 382 -21.39 7.30 6.00
N GLY A 383 -20.89 8.18 6.86
CA GLY A 383 -21.26 8.23 8.28
C GLY A 383 -20.42 7.28 9.14
N GLU A 384 -19.18 7.00 8.73
CA GLU A 384 -18.25 6.10 9.43
C GLU A 384 -16.88 6.76 9.63
N PHE A 385 -16.12 6.32 10.65
CA PHE A 385 -14.84 6.96 10.99
C PHE A 385 -13.86 6.97 9.81
N GLU A 386 -13.94 5.98 8.93
CA GLU A 386 -13.13 5.86 7.71
C GLU A 386 -13.34 7.01 6.71
N ASP A 387 -14.41 7.79 6.82
CA ASP A 387 -14.58 9.02 6.04
C ASP A 387 -13.38 9.97 6.26
N ILE A 388 -12.84 10.04 7.50
CA ILE A 388 -11.67 10.86 7.84
C ILE A 388 -10.41 10.35 7.13
N SER A 389 -10.10 9.06 7.25
CA SER A 389 -8.91 8.48 6.62
C SER A 389 -8.98 8.59 5.10
N THR A 390 -10.16 8.33 4.53
CA THR A 390 -10.40 8.45 3.09
C THR A 390 -10.13 9.88 2.61
N ARG A 391 -10.69 10.88 3.31
CA ARG A 391 -10.48 12.29 2.93
C ARG A 391 -9.02 12.71 3.05
N MET A 392 -8.34 12.31 4.11
CA MET A 392 -6.92 12.61 4.32
C MET A 392 -6.05 12.01 3.20
N ASP A 393 -6.29 10.76 2.82
CA ASP A 393 -5.53 10.06 1.77
C ASP A 393 -5.79 10.66 0.38
N GLU A 394 -7.05 11.00 0.08
CA GLU A 394 -7.40 11.69 -1.18
C GLU A 394 -6.76 13.07 -1.27
N PHE A 395 -6.80 13.86 -0.20
CA PHE A 395 -6.15 15.18 -0.18
C PHE A 395 -4.63 15.05 -0.35
N ALA A 396 -4.01 14.03 0.25
CA ALA A 396 -2.60 13.72 0.04
C ALA A 396 -2.30 13.36 -1.43
N GLN A 397 -3.15 12.54 -2.06
CA GLN A 397 -3.02 12.15 -3.47
C GLN A 397 -3.16 13.36 -4.41
N ARG A 398 -4.14 14.23 -4.19
CA ARG A 398 -4.36 15.42 -5.04
C ARG A 398 -3.26 16.44 -4.87
N ARG A 399 -2.78 16.64 -3.64
CA ARG A 399 -1.57 17.42 -3.37
C ARG A 399 -0.37 16.87 -4.15
N PHE A 400 -0.23 15.55 -4.25
CA PHE A 400 0.82 14.94 -5.08
C PHE A 400 0.57 15.15 -6.59
N ILE A 401 -0.67 15.07 -7.08
CA ILE A 401 -0.99 15.28 -8.51
C ILE A 401 -0.71 16.72 -8.92
N ASP A 402 -1.07 17.70 -8.08
CA ASP A 402 -0.84 19.14 -8.31
C ASP A 402 0.61 19.57 -8.06
N GLY A 403 1.46 18.69 -7.53
CA GLY A 403 2.88 18.96 -7.26
C GLY A 403 3.14 19.84 -6.03
N TRP A 404 2.30 19.69 -5.01
CA TRP A 404 2.32 20.49 -3.78
C TRP A 404 2.76 19.71 -2.53
N GLU A 405 3.20 18.46 -2.67
CA GLU A 405 3.62 17.59 -1.57
C GLU A 405 4.83 18.13 -0.79
N LEU A 406 5.64 19.00 -1.42
CA LEU A 406 6.76 19.69 -0.80
C LEU A 406 6.41 21.07 -0.24
N THR A 407 5.21 21.60 -0.50
CA THR A 407 4.91 23.02 -0.21
C THR A 407 3.66 23.21 0.64
N LYS A 408 2.77 22.21 0.73
CA LYS A 408 1.55 22.28 1.53
C LYS A 408 1.51 21.20 2.60
N ALA A 409 1.05 21.53 3.80
CA ALA A 409 0.81 20.58 4.89
C ALA A 409 -0.69 20.23 5.02
N MET A 410 -0.99 19.07 5.60
CA MET A 410 -2.35 18.57 5.82
C MET A 410 -2.66 18.50 7.31
N TRP A 411 -3.80 19.05 7.71
CA TRP A 411 -4.28 19.13 9.10
C TRP A 411 -5.73 18.64 9.17
N THR A 412 -6.25 18.42 10.38
CA THR A 412 -7.63 17.97 10.57
C THR A 412 -8.40 18.89 11.51
N VAL A 413 -9.72 18.94 11.28
CA VAL A 413 -10.73 19.52 12.15
C VAL A 413 -11.66 18.40 12.60
N PRO A 414 -11.40 17.75 13.74
CA PRO A 414 -12.31 16.75 14.28
C PRO A 414 -13.66 17.36 14.69
N GLN A 415 -14.73 16.59 14.58
CA GLN A 415 -16.05 16.98 15.09
C GLN A 415 -15.98 17.12 16.61
N GLY A 416 -16.30 18.30 17.13
CA GLY A 416 -16.39 18.62 18.56
C GLY A 416 -17.79 19.06 18.99
N PHE A 417 -18.80 18.87 18.14
CA PHE A 417 -20.16 19.41 18.31
C PHE A 417 -21.23 18.44 17.76
N GLY A 418 -22.50 18.78 17.96
CA GLY A 418 -23.65 18.01 17.47
C GLY A 418 -24.94 18.37 18.22
N GLY A 419 -26.03 17.65 17.95
CA GLY A 419 -27.36 17.94 18.50
C GLY A 419 -28.10 19.07 17.76
N ASP A 420 -27.62 19.44 16.57
CA ASP A 420 -28.21 20.49 15.73
C ASP A 420 -27.92 20.24 14.23
N SER A 421 -28.77 20.80 13.36
CA SER A 421 -28.68 20.72 11.90
C SER A 421 -28.59 19.28 11.35
N TYR A 422 -27.43 18.88 10.82
CA TYR A 422 -27.20 17.58 10.19
C TYR A 422 -26.77 16.49 11.19
N TRP A 423 -26.21 16.89 12.35
CA TRP A 423 -25.58 15.99 13.32
C TRP A 423 -26.49 15.81 14.53
N ASP A 424 -27.10 14.63 14.67
CA ASP A 424 -28.12 14.36 15.69
C ASP A 424 -27.59 14.31 17.13
N ARG A 425 -26.27 14.14 17.30
CA ARG A 425 -25.58 14.06 18.60
C ARG A 425 -24.16 14.57 18.53
N GLU A 426 -23.62 14.99 19.67
CA GLU A 426 -22.19 15.21 19.83
C GLU A 426 -21.40 13.89 19.84
N PRO A 427 -20.11 13.91 19.44
CA PRO A 427 -19.21 12.80 19.72
C PRO A 427 -18.92 12.69 21.22
N THR A 428 -18.59 11.48 21.66
CA THR A 428 -17.98 11.23 22.97
C THR A 428 -16.53 11.68 22.97
N GLY A 429 -15.93 11.88 24.15
CA GLY A 429 -14.52 12.21 24.28
C GLY A 429 -13.58 11.15 23.67
N LYS A 430 -14.00 9.89 23.69
CA LYS A 430 -13.29 8.77 23.03
C LYS A 430 -13.34 8.88 21.51
N GLU A 431 -14.52 9.12 20.94
CA GLU A 431 -14.69 9.36 19.51
C GLU A 431 -13.88 10.58 19.03
N PHE A 432 -13.78 11.63 19.85
CA PHE A 432 -12.92 12.79 19.55
C PHE A 432 -11.43 12.42 19.41
N VAL A 433 -10.90 11.63 20.36
CA VAL A 433 -9.49 11.19 20.32
C VAL A 433 -9.25 10.28 19.12
N LEU A 434 -10.20 9.39 18.83
CA LEU A 434 -10.16 8.51 17.66
C LEU A 434 -10.07 9.32 16.37
N GLN A 435 -10.98 10.28 16.16
CA GLN A 435 -10.98 11.14 14.97
C GLN A 435 -9.63 11.84 14.77
N SER A 436 -9.11 12.41 15.86
CA SER A 436 -7.84 13.13 15.86
C SER A 436 -6.66 12.21 15.50
N VAL A 437 -6.61 11.02 16.10
CA VAL A 437 -5.51 10.07 15.89
C VAL A 437 -5.58 9.39 14.53
N LEU A 438 -6.77 9.06 14.06
CA LEU A 438 -6.97 8.53 12.71
C LEU A 438 -6.40 9.51 11.69
N ALA A 439 -6.75 10.80 11.79
CA ALA A 439 -6.18 11.80 10.90
C ALA A 439 -4.64 11.92 11.03
N ILE A 440 -4.07 11.83 12.24
CA ILE A 440 -2.62 11.87 12.47
C ILE A 440 -1.92 10.68 11.79
N ASN A 441 -2.47 9.47 11.92
CA ASN A 441 -1.96 8.28 11.24
C ASN A 441 -2.01 8.43 9.71
N HIS A 442 -2.95 9.22 9.19
CA HIS A 442 -3.06 9.57 7.78
C HIS A 442 -2.37 10.90 7.40
N GLY A 443 -1.41 11.35 8.22
CA GLY A 443 -0.50 12.45 7.88
C GLY A 443 -0.91 13.83 8.36
N ALA A 444 -1.95 13.96 9.21
CA ALA A 444 -2.31 15.25 9.81
C ALA A 444 -1.22 15.75 10.77
N LEU A 445 -0.83 17.02 10.63
CA LEU A 445 0.21 17.67 11.45
C LEU A 445 -0.34 18.71 12.43
N GLY A 446 -1.67 18.81 12.52
CA GLY A 446 -2.40 19.68 13.44
C GLY A 446 -3.83 19.19 13.61
N VAL A 447 -4.40 19.47 14.79
CA VAL A 447 -5.74 19.06 15.23
C VAL A 447 -6.44 20.28 15.84
N VAL A 448 -7.27 20.97 15.06
CA VAL A 448 -7.99 22.16 15.53
C VAL A 448 -9.48 21.94 15.35
N SER A 449 -10.19 21.59 16.42
CA SER A 449 -11.58 21.10 16.33
C SER A 449 -12.63 22.20 16.41
N TRP A 450 -13.72 22.06 15.66
CA TRP A 450 -14.90 22.90 15.76
C TRP A 450 -15.86 22.32 16.82
N ASN A 451 -16.26 23.03 17.87
CA ASN A 451 -15.77 24.33 18.37
C ASN A 451 -15.74 24.33 19.92
N ALA A 452 -15.24 25.41 20.53
CA ALA A 452 -15.21 25.64 21.97
C ALA A 452 -16.07 26.86 22.38
N PRO A 453 -16.84 26.78 23.49
CA PRO A 453 -16.91 25.65 24.42
C PRO A 453 -17.64 24.43 23.83
N THR A 454 -17.16 23.24 24.22
CA THR A 454 -17.77 21.94 23.91
C THR A 454 -18.12 21.21 25.21
N THR A 455 -18.50 19.94 25.15
CA THR A 455 -18.81 19.11 26.32
C THR A 455 -17.57 18.92 27.21
N ASP A 456 -17.80 18.71 28.52
CA ASP A 456 -16.72 18.42 29.47
C ASP A 456 -15.94 17.15 29.09
N ASP A 457 -16.62 16.16 28.49
CA ASP A 457 -16.02 14.88 28.07
C ASP A 457 -15.03 15.09 26.92
N ILE A 458 -15.43 15.82 25.87
CA ILE A 458 -14.54 16.20 24.76
C ILE A 458 -13.40 17.07 25.28
N THR A 459 -13.69 18.08 26.10
CA THR A 459 -12.67 18.99 26.66
C THR A 459 -11.59 18.22 27.44
N SER A 460 -12.00 17.29 28.30
CA SER A 460 -11.07 16.48 29.09
C SER A 460 -10.23 15.52 28.24
N SER A 461 -10.84 14.91 27.21
CA SER A 461 -10.17 13.98 26.30
C SER A 461 -9.20 14.71 25.37
N ALA A 462 -9.58 15.88 24.86
CA ALA A 462 -8.72 16.77 24.09
C ALA A 462 -7.52 17.26 24.91
N ALA A 463 -7.72 17.61 26.18
CA ALA A 463 -6.63 17.97 27.08
C ALA A 463 -5.66 16.78 27.32
N ALA A 464 -6.17 15.55 27.42
CA ALA A 464 -5.33 14.36 27.55
C ALA A 464 -4.50 14.10 26.28
N LEU A 465 -5.12 14.18 25.10
CA LEU A 465 -4.42 14.10 23.81
C LEU A 465 -3.35 15.17 23.67
N SER A 466 -3.70 16.42 23.96
CA SER A 466 -2.83 17.59 23.88
C SER A 466 -1.58 17.46 24.75
N LYS A 467 -1.74 17.03 26.01
CA LYS A 467 -0.60 16.75 26.91
C LYS A 467 0.28 15.62 26.37
N SER A 468 -0.32 14.59 25.77
CA SER A 468 0.41 13.45 25.19
C SER A 468 1.23 13.85 23.95
N LEU A 469 0.69 14.78 23.14
CA LEU A 469 1.35 15.29 21.94
C LEU A 469 2.68 15.98 22.22
N THR A 470 2.89 16.50 23.43
CA THR A 470 4.20 17.07 23.85
C THR A 470 5.36 16.07 23.71
N VAL A 471 5.08 14.76 23.81
CA VAL A 471 6.05 13.68 23.60
C VAL A 471 5.93 13.08 22.20
N MET A 472 4.71 12.93 21.68
CA MET A 472 4.50 12.29 20.37
C MET A 472 5.02 13.13 19.20
N LYS A 473 5.01 14.47 19.33
CA LYS A 473 5.47 15.38 18.26
C LYS A 473 6.94 15.16 17.88
N ASP A 474 7.78 14.70 18.80
CA ASP A 474 9.21 14.41 18.55
C ASP A 474 9.41 13.22 17.60
N PHE A 475 8.35 12.45 17.36
CA PHE A 475 8.31 11.37 16.37
C PHE A 475 7.55 11.82 15.12
N ILE A 476 6.32 12.32 15.30
CA ILE A 476 5.42 12.70 14.19
C ILE A 476 6.03 13.81 13.32
N LEU A 477 6.64 14.82 13.95
CA LEU A 477 7.19 15.99 13.27
C LEU A 477 8.70 15.87 12.96
N SER A 478 9.31 14.72 13.24
CA SER A 478 10.75 14.53 13.06
C SER A 478 11.09 14.27 11.59
N PRO A 479 12.01 15.05 10.99
CA PRO A 479 12.48 14.78 9.63
C PRO A 479 13.34 13.51 9.53
N GLN A 480 13.70 12.89 10.66
CA GLN A 480 14.43 11.63 10.73
C GLN A 480 13.50 10.43 10.97
N ALA A 481 12.19 10.66 11.05
CA ALA A 481 11.23 9.59 11.25
C ALA A 481 11.04 8.78 9.95
N THR A 482 11.05 7.46 10.07
CA THR A 482 10.39 6.58 9.10
C THR A 482 8.98 6.28 9.60
N PHE A 483 8.02 6.23 8.69
CA PHE A 483 6.63 5.96 9.00
C PHE A 483 6.17 4.64 8.37
N GLU A 484 5.42 3.85 9.13
CA GLU A 484 4.71 2.65 8.69
C GLU A 484 3.27 2.72 9.22
N HIS A 485 2.32 2.22 8.45
CA HIS A 485 0.89 2.30 8.76
C HIS A 485 0.26 0.91 8.57
N VAL A 486 -0.44 0.44 9.60
CA VAL A 486 -1.01 -0.91 9.65
C VAL A 486 -2.47 -0.81 10.07
N VAL A 487 -3.36 -1.49 9.35
CA VAL A 487 -4.77 -1.60 9.71
C VAL A 487 -5.10 -3.07 9.95
N ALA A 488 -5.80 -3.38 11.04
CA ALA A 488 -6.13 -4.74 11.45
C ALA A 488 -7.44 -4.73 12.23
N ASP A 489 -8.48 -5.44 11.77
CA ASP A 489 -9.79 -5.49 12.42
C ASP A 489 -10.40 -4.10 12.73
N ARG A 490 -10.27 -3.15 11.80
CA ARG A 490 -10.63 -1.73 12.00
C ARG A 490 -9.92 -1.08 13.20
N VAL A 491 -8.76 -1.59 13.59
CA VAL A 491 -7.77 -0.88 14.40
C VAL A 491 -6.75 -0.28 13.45
N ASP A 492 -6.64 1.04 13.48
CA ASP A 492 -5.73 1.84 12.67
C ASP A 492 -4.47 2.18 13.48
N VAL A 493 -3.28 1.84 12.97
CA VAL A 493 -2.02 1.93 13.71
C VAL A 493 -0.93 2.65 12.92
N GLY A 494 -0.52 3.82 13.40
CA GLY A 494 0.65 4.56 12.90
C GLY A 494 1.92 4.26 13.70
N LEU A 495 3.04 4.11 13.00
CA LEU A 495 4.34 3.73 13.55
C LEU A 495 5.42 4.70 13.09
N TRP A 496 5.91 5.55 13.99
CA TRP A 496 7.02 6.47 13.70
C TRP A 496 8.30 6.01 14.38
N THR A 497 9.33 5.68 13.60
CA THR A 497 10.63 5.27 14.12
C THR A 497 11.67 6.37 13.94
N VAL A 498 12.25 6.82 15.04
CA VAL A 498 13.34 7.80 15.07
C VAL A 498 14.54 7.18 15.79
N GLY A 499 15.58 6.86 15.03
CA GLY A 499 16.72 6.09 15.53
C GLY A 499 16.28 4.72 16.06
N GLY A 500 16.61 4.40 17.31
CA GLY A 500 16.24 3.12 17.95
C GLY A 500 14.88 3.11 18.65
N ARG A 501 14.09 4.19 18.56
CA ARG A 501 12.81 4.35 19.26
C ARG A 501 11.65 4.35 18.27
N THR A 502 10.54 3.72 18.62
CA THR A 502 9.32 3.71 17.80
C THR A 502 8.14 4.19 18.65
N LEU A 503 7.40 5.19 18.15
CA LEU A 503 6.07 5.56 18.63
C LEU A 503 5.03 4.69 17.92
N VAL A 504 4.23 3.97 18.69
CA VAL A 504 3.04 3.25 18.22
C VAL A 504 1.81 4.06 18.62
N LEU A 505 0.97 4.41 17.66
CA LEU A 505 -0.27 5.15 17.86
C LEU A 505 -1.44 4.37 17.24
N ALA A 506 -2.19 3.65 18.07
CA ALA A 506 -3.24 2.72 17.65
C ALA A 506 -4.63 3.23 18.05
N THR A 507 -5.59 3.24 17.14
CA THR A 507 -6.97 3.68 17.39
C THR A 507 -7.99 2.67 16.88
N ASN A 508 -9.03 2.38 17.68
CA ASN A 508 -10.05 1.37 17.38
C ASN A 508 -11.31 2.01 16.81
N LEU A 509 -11.63 1.74 15.54
CA LEU A 509 -12.81 2.29 14.85
C LEU A 509 -14.09 1.52 15.16
N ASN A 510 -14.02 0.41 15.92
CA ASN A 510 -15.18 -0.36 16.32
C ASN A 510 -15.87 0.23 17.57
N TYR A 511 -17.19 0.09 17.62
CA TYR A 511 -17.98 0.25 18.85
C TYR A 511 -17.92 -1.00 19.76
N ALA A 512 -16.88 -1.81 19.60
CA ALA A 512 -16.60 -3.01 20.38
C ALA A 512 -15.12 -3.03 20.79
N THR A 513 -14.78 -3.83 21.80
CA THR A 513 -13.37 -4.02 22.20
C THR A 513 -12.61 -4.70 21.06
N ALA A 514 -11.42 -4.20 20.76
CA ALA A 514 -10.51 -4.77 19.77
C ALA A 514 -9.14 -5.03 20.37
N HIS A 515 -8.39 -5.95 19.76
CA HIS A 515 -7.05 -6.32 20.18
C HIS A 515 -6.08 -6.16 19.02
N PHE A 516 -4.91 -5.61 19.29
CA PHE A 516 -3.83 -5.51 18.32
C PHE A 516 -2.55 -6.10 18.90
N ASP A 517 -2.02 -7.14 18.26
CA ASP A 517 -0.79 -7.78 18.69
C ASP A 517 0.42 -7.13 18.02
N LEU A 518 1.29 -6.49 18.81
CA LEU A 518 2.51 -5.85 18.31
C LEU A 518 3.47 -6.83 17.63
N ARG A 519 3.31 -8.14 17.82
CA ARG A 519 4.07 -9.16 17.09
C ARG A 519 3.66 -9.29 15.63
N SER A 520 2.51 -8.75 15.24
CA SER A 520 2.10 -8.70 13.83
C SER A 520 2.92 -7.72 12.99
N VAL A 521 3.73 -6.88 13.64
CA VAL A 521 4.62 -5.91 12.97
C VAL A 521 6.08 -6.25 13.28
N ASP A 522 6.88 -6.38 12.23
CA ASP A 522 8.27 -6.82 12.33
C ASP A 522 9.12 -5.89 13.21
N GLY A 523 9.88 -6.48 14.12
CA GLY A 523 10.79 -5.75 15.01
C GLY A 523 10.14 -5.02 16.19
N LEU A 524 8.81 -5.07 16.36
CA LEU A 524 8.12 -4.46 17.52
C LEU A 524 7.97 -5.39 18.73
N ALA A 525 7.97 -6.71 18.53
CA ALA A 525 7.79 -7.70 19.60
C ALA A 525 8.73 -7.49 20.80
N LEU A 526 10.04 -7.39 20.56
CA LEU A 526 11.05 -7.18 21.60
C LEU A 526 11.01 -5.77 22.19
N LYS A 527 10.60 -4.77 21.39
CA LYS A 527 10.51 -3.36 21.80
C LYS A 527 9.33 -3.09 22.75
N ALA A 528 8.26 -3.88 22.66
CA ALA A 528 7.06 -3.76 23.50
C ALA A 528 7.33 -3.95 25.00
N LEU A 529 8.36 -4.75 25.36
CA LEU A 529 8.71 -5.08 26.75
C LEU A 529 9.28 -3.89 27.55
N LEU A 530 9.67 -2.80 26.86
CA LEU A 530 10.22 -1.56 27.46
C LEU A 530 9.36 -0.33 27.13
N SER A 531 8.08 -0.55 26.84
CA SER A 531 7.16 0.52 26.43
C SER A 531 6.64 1.33 27.62
N LYS A 532 6.35 2.61 27.38
CA LYS A 532 5.69 3.50 28.35
C LYS A 532 4.46 4.11 27.69
N GLN A 533 3.27 3.92 28.26
CA GLN A 533 2.06 4.55 27.74
C GLN A 533 2.12 6.06 27.94
N VAL A 534 1.92 6.81 26.86
CA VAL A 534 1.93 8.28 26.87
C VAL A 534 0.54 8.88 26.65
N LEU A 535 -0.37 8.16 25.99
CA LEU A 535 -1.79 8.48 25.91
C LEU A 535 -2.63 7.33 26.48
N ASP A 536 -3.46 7.65 27.47
CA ASP A 536 -4.47 6.74 28.01
C ASP A 536 -5.87 7.30 27.73
N SER A 537 -6.57 6.65 26.81
CA SER A 537 -7.99 6.91 26.54
C SER A 537 -8.87 5.67 26.80
N GLY A 538 -8.37 4.74 27.61
CA GLY A 538 -9.04 3.46 27.91
C GLY A 538 -8.41 2.24 27.23
N ALA A 539 -7.19 2.36 26.71
CA ALA A 539 -6.46 1.26 26.12
C ALA A 539 -5.36 0.75 27.06
N LYS A 540 -5.05 -0.54 27.00
CA LYS A 540 -4.09 -1.22 27.88
C LYS A 540 -3.13 -2.10 27.08
N LEU A 541 -1.85 -2.04 27.43
CA LEU A 541 -0.86 -3.00 26.94
C LEU A 541 -0.67 -4.13 27.97
N SER A 542 -0.80 -5.38 27.51
CA SER A 542 -0.45 -6.58 28.28
C SER A 542 0.52 -7.44 27.48
N GLY A 543 1.79 -7.46 27.89
CA GLY A 543 2.86 -8.10 27.11
C GLY A 543 3.06 -7.41 25.76
N HIS A 544 2.62 -8.06 24.68
CA HIS A 544 2.69 -7.54 23.32
C HIS A 544 1.31 -7.15 22.76
N VAL A 545 0.22 -7.39 23.50
CA VAL A 545 -1.14 -7.17 23.02
C VAL A 545 -1.68 -5.86 23.57
N ILE A 546 -2.05 -4.99 22.65
CA ILE A 546 -2.84 -3.79 22.91
C ILE A 546 -4.30 -4.20 22.97
N THR A 547 -4.98 -3.89 24.07
CA THR A 547 -6.44 -4.00 24.19
C THR A 547 -7.02 -2.60 24.15
N LEU A 548 -7.87 -2.33 23.17
CA LEU A 548 -8.57 -1.07 22.99
C LEU A 548 -10.06 -1.30 23.28
N ASP A 549 -10.61 -0.63 24.29
CA ASP A 549 -12.06 -0.55 24.48
C ASP A 549 -12.74 0.09 23.25
N SER A 550 -14.08 0.05 23.20
CA SER A 550 -14.89 0.70 22.15
C SER A 550 -14.48 2.15 21.90
N ALA A 551 -14.18 2.47 20.64
CA ALA A 551 -13.77 3.80 20.17
C ALA A 551 -12.54 4.40 20.91
N THR A 552 -11.65 3.58 21.47
CA THR A 552 -10.48 4.08 22.22
C THR A 552 -9.17 4.05 21.43
N THR A 553 -8.18 4.77 21.97
CA THR A 553 -6.89 5.01 21.35
C THR A 553 -5.74 4.83 22.36
N MET A 554 -4.60 4.31 21.91
CA MET A 554 -3.39 4.15 22.72
C MET A 554 -2.17 4.74 22.03
N ALA A 555 -1.27 5.34 22.81
CA ALA A 555 0.05 5.75 22.34
C ALA A 555 1.18 5.24 23.26
N LEU A 556 2.23 4.65 22.66
CA LEU A 556 3.39 4.08 23.35
C LEU A 556 4.72 4.40 22.63
N PRO A 557 5.67 5.11 23.24
CA PRO A 557 7.09 5.04 22.90
C PRO A 557 7.73 3.73 23.39
N THR A 558 8.56 3.11 22.54
CA THR A 558 9.36 1.92 22.85
C THR A 558 10.88 2.21 22.78
N LEU A 559 11.70 1.49 23.57
CA LEU A 559 13.17 1.69 23.65
C LEU A 559 13.94 0.40 23.35
N LEU A 560 15.06 0.49 22.62
CA LEU A 560 16.05 -0.59 22.50
C LEU A 560 17.46 -0.05 22.82
N CYS A 561 18.16 -0.66 23.78
CA CYS A 561 19.57 -0.38 24.06
C CYS A 561 20.44 -1.54 23.54
N VAL A 562 21.08 -1.38 22.37
CA VAL A 562 22.19 -2.27 21.96
C VAL A 562 23.32 -1.44 21.33
N LEU A 563 24.51 -1.57 21.91
CA LEU A 563 25.80 -1.21 21.32
C LEU A 563 26.18 -2.25 20.26
N LEU A 564 26.32 -1.85 18.98
CA LEU A 564 27.42 -2.20 18.05
C LEU A 564 27.08 -1.93 16.57
N ALA A 565 27.96 -1.13 15.95
CA ALA A 565 28.42 -1.07 14.55
C ALA A 565 27.46 -1.21 13.34
N ALA A 566 27.38 -0.08 12.60
CA ALA A 566 27.09 0.16 11.18
C ALA A 566 26.94 -1.02 10.20
N PHE A 567 25.86 -1.01 9.39
CA PHE A 567 25.87 -0.82 7.92
C PHE A 567 24.43 -0.63 7.36
N SER A 568 24.23 0.51 6.69
CA SER A 568 23.37 0.81 5.50
C SER A 568 21.92 0.30 5.36
N GLY A 569 21.01 1.28 5.26
CA GLY A 569 20.15 1.44 4.08
C GLY A 569 18.80 0.71 4.06
N ALA A 570 17.86 1.07 4.93
CA ALA A 570 16.47 0.65 4.80
C ALA A 570 15.68 1.70 4.00
N ARG A 571 15.25 1.34 2.78
CA ARG A 571 14.15 2.02 2.10
C ARG A 571 12.87 1.65 2.83
N ALA A 572 12.10 2.66 3.24
CA ALA A 572 10.76 2.46 3.80
C ALA A 572 9.84 1.92 2.69
N VAL A 573 9.19 0.80 2.95
CA VAL A 573 8.09 0.26 2.15
C VAL A 573 6.88 0.26 3.08
N THR A 574 5.80 0.91 2.66
CA THR A 574 4.51 0.89 3.35
C THR A 574 3.93 -0.51 3.26
N VAL A 575 3.71 -1.17 4.40
CA VAL A 575 3.07 -2.49 4.51
C VAL A 575 1.60 -2.28 4.88
N TYR A 576 0.68 -2.51 3.95
CA TYR A 576 -0.75 -2.60 4.29
C TYR A 576 -0.99 -3.89 5.07
N GLY A 577 -1.30 -3.78 6.36
CA GLY A 577 -1.74 -4.92 7.18
C GLY A 577 -3.08 -5.48 6.69
N GLN A 578 -3.17 -6.79 6.55
CA GLN A 578 -4.41 -7.55 6.44
C GLN A 578 -4.43 -8.54 7.61
N GLN A 579 -5.45 -8.47 8.49
CA GLN A 579 -5.76 -9.56 9.43
C GLN A 579 -6.78 -10.52 8.76
N PRO A 580 -6.75 -11.82 9.11
CA PRO A 580 -7.68 -12.80 8.61
C PRO A 580 -9.07 -12.60 9.24
N ILE A 581 -10.10 -12.50 8.40
CA ILE A 581 -11.50 -12.55 8.86
C ILE A 581 -11.73 -13.93 9.50
N VAL A 582 -12.10 -13.94 10.78
CA VAL A 582 -12.72 -15.10 11.42
C VAL A 582 -14.00 -15.40 10.64
N PRO A 583 -14.13 -16.57 9.97
CA PRO A 583 -15.37 -16.90 9.30
C PRO A 583 -16.45 -17.04 10.39
N THR A 584 -17.48 -16.21 10.32
CA THR A 584 -18.76 -16.52 10.94
C THR A 584 -19.22 -17.85 10.34
N THR A 585 -19.13 -18.92 11.13
CA THR A 585 -19.61 -20.23 10.75
C THR A 585 -21.14 -20.19 10.61
N THR A 586 -21.64 -19.90 9.41
CA THR A 586 -22.98 -20.30 9.02
C THR A 586 -22.91 -21.77 8.66
N SER A 587 -23.32 -22.64 9.59
CA SER A 587 -23.55 -24.05 9.28
C SER A 587 -24.65 -24.13 8.21
N TYR A 588 -24.27 -24.45 6.97
CA TYR A 588 -25.24 -24.87 5.98
C TYR A 588 -25.88 -26.18 6.42
N ALA A 589 -27.18 -26.34 6.17
CA ALA A 589 -27.85 -27.61 6.37
C ALA A 589 -27.15 -28.71 5.53
N PRO A 590 -27.02 -29.94 6.05
CA PRO A 590 -26.39 -31.03 5.30
C PRO A 590 -27.09 -31.22 3.93
N GLY A 591 -26.35 -31.01 2.84
CA GLY A 591 -26.83 -31.23 1.47
C GLY A 591 -27.18 -29.98 0.64
N ALA A 592 -26.91 -28.75 1.11
CA ALA A 592 -27.03 -27.56 0.26
C ALA A 592 -25.74 -27.32 -0.55
N THR A 593 -25.84 -27.30 -1.88
CA THR A 593 -24.70 -27.00 -2.79
C THR A 593 -24.42 -25.49 -2.78
N TYR A 594 -23.19 -25.09 -2.46
CA TYR A 594 -22.74 -23.71 -2.61
C TYR A 594 -22.77 -23.30 -4.08
N THR A 595 -23.35 -22.13 -4.39
CA THR A 595 -23.53 -21.64 -5.78
C THR A 595 -22.74 -20.37 -6.09
N GLY A 596 -21.90 -19.89 -5.18
CA GLY A 596 -21.03 -18.74 -5.41
C GLY A 596 -19.74 -19.14 -6.14
N LEU A 597 -18.80 -18.20 -6.24
CA LEU A 597 -17.50 -18.45 -6.86
C LEU A 597 -16.66 -19.43 -6.02
N ALA A 598 -16.02 -20.39 -6.69
CA ALA A 598 -15.27 -21.47 -6.03
C ALA A 598 -14.25 -20.97 -4.99
N ALA A 599 -13.56 -19.86 -5.27
CA ALA A 599 -12.59 -19.27 -4.36
C ALA A 599 -13.15 -18.81 -2.99
N TYR A 600 -14.48 -18.71 -2.85
CA TYR A 600 -15.17 -18.31 -1.62
C TYR A 600 -16.10 -19.39 -1.05
N ASP A 601 -15.99 -20.65 -1.50
CA ASP A 601 -16.77 -21.76 -0.93
C ASP A 601 -16.32 -22.03 0.51
N PRO A 602 -17.20 -21.86 1.53
CA PRO A 602 -16.84 -21.99 2.94
C PRO A 602 -16.80 -23.46 3.42
N ARG A 603 -16.83 -24.43 2.50
CA ARG A 603 -16.85 -25.87 2.85
C ARG A 603 -15.65 -26.26 3.70
N ILE A 604 -15.95 -26.93 4.81
CA ILE A 604 -14.97 -27.54 5.71
C ILE A 604 -15.23 -29.05 5.71
N LEU A 605 -14.18 -29.84 5.53
CA LEU A 605 -14.22 -31.30 5.58
C LEU A 605 -13.79 -31.81 6.96
N ASP A 606 -14.30 -32.97 7.34
CA ASP A 606 -13.86 -33.65 8.56
C ASP A 606 -12.41 -34.15 8.37
N PRO A 607 -11.54 -33.98 9.38
CA PRO A 607 -10.20 -34.55 9.32
C PRO A 607 -10.26 -36.08 9.30
N PRO A 608 -9.29 -36.76 8.66
CA PRO A 608 -9.23 -38.21 8.64
C PRO A 608 -9.07 -38.77 10.07
N PRO A 609 -9.52 -40.01 10.32
CA PRO A 609 -9.28 -40.68 11.60
C PRO A 609 -7.79 -40.76 11.94
N LEU A 610 -7.49 -40.65 13.23
CA LEU A 610 -6.13 -40.88 13.73
C LEU A 610 -5.62 -42.28 13.35
N PRO A 611 -4.31 -42.45 13.13
CA PRO A 611 -3.74 -43.75 12.82
C PRO A 611 -3.92 -44.76 13.96
N ASP A 612 -4.16 -46.02 13.61
CA ASP A 612 -4.22 -47.14 14.55
C ASP A 612 -3.24 -48.26 14.10
N PRO A 613 -2.17 -48.54 14.87
CA PRO A 613 -1.81 -47.91 16.15
C PRO A 613 -1.26 -46.48 15.98
N LEU A 614 -1.42 -45.65 17.03
CA LEU A 614 -0.84 -44.31 17.08
C LEU A 614 0.71 -44.35 17.05
N PRO A 615 1.37 -43.41 16.35
CA PRO A 615 2.81 -43.29 16.40
C PRO A 615 3.30 -42.74 17.76
N PRO A 616 4.60 -42.89 18.08
CA PRO A 616 5.18 -42.26 19.25
C PRO A 616 5.09 -40.73 19.17
N ASN A 617 4.51 -40.10 20.20
CA ASN A 617 4.45 -38.64 20.35
C ASN A 617 5.71 -38.06 21.02
N GLN A 618 6.71 -38.89 21.35
CA GLN A 618 8.00 -38.45 21.88
C GLN A 618 9.11 -39.25 21.22
N PHE A 619 10.03 -38.55 20.54
CA PHE A 619 11.17 -39.18 19.86
C PHE A 619 12.37 -38.24 19.79
N GLY A 620 13.55 -38.80 19.56
CA GLY A 620 14.79 -38.04 19.37
C GLY A 620 15.13 -37.84 17.90
N ILE A 621 15.73 -36.72 17.56
CA ILE A 621 16.31 -36.42 16.25
C ILE A 621 17.80 -36.13 16.46
N GLN A 622 18.65 -36.98 15.88
CA GLN A 622 20.10 -36.79 15.91
C GLN A 622 20.55 -36.05 14.65
N LEU A 623 21.22 -34.90 14.83
CA LEU A 623 21.66 -34.08 13.71
C LEU A 623 23.18 -33.89 13.72
N SER A 624 23.80 -33.97 12.54
CA SER A 624 25.19 -33.54 12.38
C SER A 624 25.24 -32.01 12.30
N ALA A 625 26.19 -31.39 12.98
CA ALA A 625 26.41 -29.94 12.83
C ALA A 625 26.96 -29.57 11.44
N SER A 626 27.63 -30.51 10.75
CA SER A 626 28.22 -30.30 9.42
C SER A 626 27.59 -31.22 8.37
N SER A 627 27.34 -30.64 7.20
CA SER A 627 26.84 -31.36 6.01
C SER A 627 27.81 -32.45 5.53
N SER A 628 29.10 -32.33 5.84
CA SER A 628 30.12 -33.32 5.47
C SER A 628 29.90 -34.72 6.05
N ASN A 629 29.14 -34.83 7.15
CA ASN A 629 28.78 -36.11 7.76
C ASN A 629 27.35 -36.56 7.43
N VAL A 630 26.69 -35.91 6.47
CA VAL A 630 25.30 -36.17 6.09
C VAL A 630 25.29 -36.72 4.67
N GLN A 631 24.68 -37.89 4.50
CA GLN A 631 24.52 -38.51 3.19
C GLN A 631 23.18 -38.12 2.57
N GLY A 632 23.12 -38.11 1.24
CA GLY A 632 21.86 -37.87 0.52
C GLY A 632 21.36 -36.42 0.53
N LEU A 633 22.23 -35.44 0.79
CA LEU A 633 21.86 -34.04 0.64
C LEU A 633 21.44 -33.73 -0.80
N SER A 634 20.42 -32.87 -0.95
CA SER A 634 20.01 -32.35 -2.24
C SER A 634 21.13 -31.58 -2.96
N ILE A 635 20.91 -31.25 -4.23
CA ILE A 635 21.62 -30.16 -4.90
C ILE A 635 21.51 -28.84 -4.09
N PRO A 636 22.40 -27.87 -4.29
CA PRO A 636 22.22 -26.52 -3.76
C PRO A 636 20.95 -25.88 -4.30
N LEU A 637 20.16 -25.27 -3.40
CA LEU A 637 18.84 -24.72 -3.68
C LEU A 637 18.79 -23.21 -3.48
N SER A 638 17.97 -22.58 -4.32
CA SER A 638 17.49 -21.22 -4.15
C SER A 638 16.45 -21.15 -3.04
N GLY A 639 16.42 -20.04 -2.30
CA GLY A 639 15.29 -19.74 -1.40
C GLY A 639 13.97 -19.56 -2.17
N ALA A 640 14.07 -19.14 -3.44
CA ALA A 640 12.93 -19.01 -4.36
C ALA A 640 12.55 -20.37 -4.97
N PHE A 641 12.30 -21.35 -4.09
CA PHE A 641 11.94 -22.71 -4.49
C PHE A 641 10.46 -22.82 -4.85
N PHE A 642 9.55 -22.24 -4.07
CA PHE A 642 8.16 -22.08 -4.52
C PHE A 642 7.97 -20.72 -5.15
N GLY A 643 7.34 -20.74 -6.32
CA GLY A 643 6.84 -19.56 -7.03
C GLY A 643 5.40 -19.78 -7.48
N PHE A 644 4.96 -18.98 -8.45
CA PHE A 644 3.58 -18.99 -8.92
C PHE A 644 3.51 -19.23 -10.43
N SER A 645 2.56 -20.04 -10.88
CA SER A 645 2.19 -20.15 -12.30
C SER A 645 0.85 -19.45 -12.48
N VAL A 646 0.79 -18.39 -13.26
CA VAL A 646 -0.41 -17.58 -13.44
C VAL A 646 -0.98 -17.82 -14.83
N GLU A 647 -2.25 -18.23 -14.88
CA GLU A 647 -2.98 -18.39 -16.13
C GLU A 647 -3.00 -17.05 -16.89
N MET A 648 -2.63 -17.05 -18.17
CA MET A 648 -2.47 -15.81 -18.95
C MET A 648 -3.77 -14.99 -18.99
N SER A 649 -4.93 -15.67 -19.04
CA SER A 649 -6.24 -15.02 -19.04
C SER A 649 -6.63 -14.30 -17.74
N VAL A 650 -5.90 -14.51 -16.64
CA VAL A 650 -6.19 -13.89 -15.33
C VAL A 650 -5.15 -12.88 -14.89
N VAL A 651 -4.14 -12.58 -15.72
CA VAL A 651 -3.13 -11.56 -15.41
C VAL A 651 -3.76 -10.21 -15.02
N THR A 652 -4.80 -9.77 -15.74
CA THR A 652 -5.51 -8.52 -15.42
C THR A 652 -6.35 -8.56 -14.16
N GLN A 653 -6.67 -9.77 -13.68
CA GLN A 653 -7.37 -9.99 -12.42
C GLN A 653 -6.42 -9.94 -11.23
N VAL A 654 -5.26 -10.61 -11.32
CA VAL A 654 -4.39 -10.86 -10.16
C VAL A 654 -3.05 -10.12 -10.18
N ILE A 655 -2.56 -9.62 -11.31
CA ILE A 655 -1.26 -8.94 -11.38
C ILE A 655 -1.45 -7.43 -11.54
N GLY A 656 -2.26 -7.00 -12.49
CA GLY A 656 -2.45 -5.58 -12.82
C GLY A 656 -3.18 -5.40 -14.15
N LEU A 657 -3.84 -4.26 -14.35
CA LEU A 657 -4.63 -4.01 -15.55
C LEU A 657 -3.76 -3.75 -16.79
N ASN A 658 -2.61 -3.08 -16.62
CA ASN A 658 -1.62 -2.74 -17.65
C ASN A 658 -0.34 -2.20 -16.98
N GLY A 659 0.63 -1.68 -17.76
CA GLY A 659 1.89 -1.15 -17.23
C GLY A 659 1.73 -0.05 -16.18
N SER A 660 0.66 0.75 -16.26
CA SER A 660 0.40 1.89 -15.37
C SER A 660 -0.42 1.53 -14.13
N PHE A 661 -1.05 0.36 -14.11
CA PHE A 661 -1.99 -0.05 -13.06
C PHE A 661 -1.65 -1.44 -12.52
N ILE A 662 -0.71 -1.48 -11.58
CA ILE A 662 -0.31 -2.70 -10.85
C ILE A 662 -1.26 -2.93 -9.67
N ARG A 663 -1.60 -4.19 -9.35
CA ARG A 663 -2.29 -4.52 -8.10
C ARG A 663 -1.31 -4.43 -6.92
N PRO A 664 -1.47 -3.47 -5.99
CA PRO A 664 -0.56 -3.35 -4.84
C PRO A 664 -0.58 -4.60 -3.95
N GLU A 665 -1.71 -5.32 -3.88
CA GLU A 665 -1.83 -6.55 -3.10
C GLU A 665 -0.93 -7.66 -3.64
N PHE A 666 -0.89 -7.84 -4.97
CA PHE A 666 0.05 -8.76 -5.60
C PHE A 666 1.50 -8.37 -5.31
N LEU A 667 1.85 -7.08 -5.44
CA LEU A 667 3.17 -6.57 -5.09
C LEU A 667 3.55 -6.88 -3.64
N ASN A 668 2.62 -6.69 -2.69
CA ASN A 668 2.84 -6.98 -1.27
C ASN A 668 3.09 -8.46 -1.04
N LEU A 669 2.29 -9.35 -1.65
CA LEU A 669 2.48 -10.79 -1.55
C LEU A 669 3.83 -11.23 -2.14
N MET A 670 4.23 -10.68 -3.28
CA MET A 670 5.55 -10.95 -3.85
C MET A 670 6.69 -10.43 -2.96
N SER A 671 6.51 -9.27 -2.32
CA SER A 671 7.49 -8.70 -1.38
C SER A 671 7.71 -9.63 -0.17
N LEU A 672 6.65 -10.21 0.38
CA LEU A 672 6.76 -11.17 1.50
C LEU A 672 7.59 -12.40 1.15
N VAL A 673 7.45 -12.93 -0.07
CA VAL A 673 8.25 -14.06 -0.53
C VAL A 673 9.69 -13.60 -0.80
N ALA A 674 9.88 -12.49 -1.51
CA ALA A 674 11.21 -11.96 -1.85
C ALA A 674 12.06 -11.63 -0.61
N GLN A 675 11.47 -11.15 0.48
CA GLN A 675 12.19 -10.87 1.73
C GLN A 675 12.80 -12.13 2.35
N ARG A 676 12.16 -13.29 2.19
CA ARG A 676 12.61 -14.58 2.75
C ARG A 676 13.52 -15.33 1.77
N ALA A 677 13.10 -15.39 0.52
CA ALA A 677 13.75 -16.15 -0.55
C ALA A 677 14.85 -15.36 -1.29
N GLY A 678 14.91 -14.05 -1.13
CA GLY A 678 15.75 -13.12 -1.90
C GLY A 678 15.17 -12.74 -3.27
N ARG A 679 14.23 -13.52 -3.81
CA ARG A 679 13.50 -13.26 -5.08
C ARG A 679 12.21 -14.09 -5.15
N VAL A 680 11.38 -13.85 -6.16
CA VAL A 680 10.22 -14.71 -6.50
C VAL A 680 10.28 -15.13 -7.95
N HIS A 681 9.91 -16.37 -8.26
CA HIS A 681 9.70 -16.84 -9.64
C HIS A 681 8.22 -16.85 -9.97
N VAL A 682 7.83 -16.25 -11.09
CA VAL A 682 6.45 -16.26 -11.57
C VAL A 682 6.41 -16.61 -13.05
N ARG A 683 5.60 -17.59 -13.43
CA ARG A 683 5.31 -17.92 -14.83
C ARG A 683 3.99 -17.28 -15.23
N VAL A 684 3.91 -16.74 -16.44
CA VAL A 684 2.66 -16.38 -17.11
C VAL A 684 2.48 -17.31 -18.30
N GLY A 685 1.46 -18.17 -18.25
CA GLY A 685 1.26 -19.26 -19.20
C GLY A 685 -0.07 -19.98 -19.00
N GLY A 686 -0.03 -21.30 -18.88
CA GLY A 686 -1.20 -22.17 -18.76
C GLY A 686 -1.87 -22.45 -20.11
N ASN A 687 -3.02 -23.11 -20.09
CA ASN A 687 -3.73 -23.52 -21.32
C ASN A 687 -4.09 -22.33 -22.21
N THR A 688 -4.38 -21.16 -21.64
CA THR A 688 -4.72 -19.96 -22.41
C THR A 688 -3.53 -19.35 -23.15
N GLN A 689 -2.29 -19.75 -22.84
CA GLN A 689 -1.12 -19.35 -23.63
C GLN A 689 -1.22 -19.87 -25.07
N GLU A 690 -1.76 -21.06 -25.27
CA GLU A 690 -1.73 -21.74 -26.58
C GLU A 690 -2.48 -20.96 -27.66
N THR A 691 -3.55 -20.28 -27.28
CA THR A 691 -4.35 -19.47 -28.21
C THR A 691 -4.07 -17.98 -28.09
N ALA A 692 -3.09 -17.58 -27.28
CA ALA A 692 -2.75 -16.18 -27.09
C ALA A 692 -1.99 -15.60 -28.29
N ARG A 693 -2.36 -14.38 -28.71
CA ARG A 693 -1.67 -13.63 -29.75
C ARG A 693 -1.42 -12.20 -29.30
N MET A 694 -0.20 -11.74 -29.47
CA MET A 694 0.14 -10.35 -29.18
C MET A 694 -0.39 -9.44 -30.30
N VAL A 695 -1.02 -8.35 -29.93
CA VAL A 695 -1.37 -7.23 -30.81
C VAL A 695 -0.83 -5.94 -30.22
N GLN A 696 -0.53 -4.94 -31.05
CA GLN A 696 0.12 -3.71 -30.55
C GLN A 696 -0.81 -2.87 -29.65
N SER A 697 -2.12 -2.93 -29.89
CA SER A 697 -3.15 -2.24 -29.10
C SER A 697 -4.51 -2.88 -29.32
N LEU A 698 -5.43 -2.68 -28.38
CA LEU A 698 -6.85 -3.02 -28.48
C LEU A 698 -7.68 -1.73 -28.57
N GLU A 699 -8.83 -1.78 -29.25
CA GLU A 699 -9.65 -0.58 -29.51
C GLU A 699 -10.17 0.10 -28.24
N ASP A 700 -10.42 -0.68 -27.18
CA ASP A 700 -10.91 -0.21 -25.88
C ASP A 700 -9.78 0.11 -24.89
N GLY A 701 -8.51 0.04 -25.32
CA GLY A 701 -7.34 0.35 -24.52
C GLY A 701 -7.00 -0.69 -23.43
N LYS A 702 -7.67 -1.86 -23.42
CA LYS A 702 -7.33 -2.94 -22.47
C LYS A 702 -6.00 -3.60 -22.84
N ALA A 703 -5.40 -4.29 -21.86
CA ALA A 703 -4.19 -5.08 -22.09
C ALA A 703 -4.47 -6.52 -22.52
N ILE A 704 -5.67 -7.05 -22.21
CA ILE A 704 -6.14 -8.39 -22.61
C ILE A 704 -7.59 -8.30 -23.05
N GLU A 705 -7.91 -8.96 -24.15
CA GLU A 705 -9.27 -9.23 -24.62
C GLU A 705 -9.49 -10.74 -24.75
N LYS A 706 -10.60 -11.21 -24.17
CA LYS A 706 -11.05 -12.61 -24.28
C LYS A 706 -12.03 -12.70 -25.44
N GLN A 707 -11.66 -13.43 -26.48
CA GLN A 707 -12.54 -13.71 -27.62
C GLN A 707 -13.63 -14.73 -27.23
N GLN A 708 -14.67 -14.85 -28.06
CA GLN A 708 -15.72 -15.85 -27.84
C GLN A 708 -15.12 -17.25 -27.71
N VAL A 709 -15.58 -18.00 -26.69
CA VAL A 709 -15.14 -19.37 -26.43
C VAL A 709 -15.62 -20.27 -27.58
N ASP A 710 -14.69 -20.96 -28.25
CA ASP A 710 -15.08 -22.03 -29.17
C ASP A 710 -15.71 -23.17 -28.36
N SER A 711 -16.98 -23.48 -28.63
CA SER A 711 -17.72 -24.56 -27.96
C SER A 711 -17.11 -25.96 -28.20
N ASN A 712 -16.17 -26.09 -29.14
CA ASN A 712 -15.46 -27.34 -29.41
C ASN A 712 -14.11 -27.45 -28.67
N ASN A 713 -13.68 -26.39 -27.95
CA ASN A 713 -12.49 -26.46 -27.10
C ASN A 713 -12.85 -27.21 -25.80
N PRO A 714 -12.23 -28.37 -25.50
CA PRO A 714 -12.59 -29.18 -24.34
C PRO A 714 -12.33 -28.50 -22.98
N THR A 715 -11.44 -27.51 -22.92
CA THR A 715 -11.19 -26.72 -21.69
C THR A 715 -12.07 -25.47 -21.58
N GLN A 716 -12.86 -25.14 -22.61
CA GLN A 716 -13.68 -23.93 -22.72
C GLN A 716 -12.91 -22.61 -22.51
N THR A 717 -11.60 -22.59 -22.78
CA THR A 717 -10.78 -21.38 -22.66
C THR A 717 -10.95 -20.46 -23.89
N PRO A 718 -11.09 -19.13 -23.70
CA PRO A 718 -11.21 -18.19 -24.79
C PRO A 718 -9.86 -17.98 -25.50
N ALA A 719 -9.89 -17.73 -26.81
CA ALA A 719 -8.71 -17.20 -27.49
C ALA A 719 -8.37 -15.81 -26.94
N LEU A 720 -7.08 -15.53 -26.75
CA LEU A 720 -6.63 -14.32 -26.09
C LEU A 720 -5.92 -13.39 -27.07
N LEU A 721 -6.37 -12.14 -27.14
CA LEU A 721 -5.52 -11.05 -27.62
C LEU A 721 -4.92 -10.37 -26.40
N TYR A 722 -3.62 -10.09 -26.45
CA TYR A 722 -2.95 -9.32 -25.41
C TYR A 722 -1.99 -8.32 -26.03
N THR A 723 -1.63 -7.28 -25.26
CA THR A 723 -0.75 -6.22 -25.75
C THR A 723 0.59 -6.21 -25.01
N PRO A 724 1.60 -5.47 -25.51
CA PRO A 724 2.85 -5.26 -24.79
C PRO A 724 2.68 -4.67 -23.38
N GLU A 725 1.53 -4.08 -23.05
CA GLU A 725 1.20 -3.58 -21.71
C GLU A 725 1.31 -4.66 -20.63
N ILE A 726 1.04 -5.92 -20.96
CA ILE A 726 1.26 -7.03 -20.02
C ILE A 726 2.74 -7.16 -19.69
N LEU A 727 3.63 -7.06 -20.68
CA LEU A 727 5.07 -7.16 -20.43
C LEU A 727 5.62 -5.94 -19.67
N TYR A 728 5.11 -4.73 -19.97
CA TYR A 728 5.45 -3.54 -19.19
C TYR A 728 4.97 -3.64 -17.74
N LEU A 729 3.77 -4.19 -17.50
CA LEU A 729 3.28 -4.50 -16.16
C LEU A 729 4.24 -5.42 -15.40
N LEU A 730 4.67 -6.53 -16.01
CA LEU A 730 5.62 -7.46 -15.41
C LEU A 730 6.98 -6.78 -15.12
N SER A 731 7.47 -5.96 -16.04
CA SER A 731 8.74 -5.21 -15.90
C SER A 731 8.67 -4.19 -14.76
N ASN A 732 7.57 -3.44 -14.67
CA ASN A 732 7.35 -2.46 -13.61
C ASN A 732 7.28 -3.14 -12.24
N ILE A 733 6.67 -4.33 -12.12
CA ILE A 733 6.72 -5.12 -10.89
C ILE A 733 8.17 -5.49 -10.52
N SER A 734 8.95 -5.99 -11.48
CA SER A 734 10.36 -6.32 -11.24
C SER A 734 11.23 -5.13 -10.84
N SER A 735 10.82 -3.90 -11.19
CA SER A 735 11.48 -2.67 -10.75
C SER A 735 11.23 -2.33 -9.27
N LEU A 736 10.15 -2.87 -8.70
CA LEU A 736 9.70 -2.61 -7.33
C LEU A 736 10.07 -3.74 -6.36
N VAL A 737 9.93 -5.00 -6.82
CA VAL A 737 10.21 -6.22 -6.04
C VAL A 737 11.01 -7.17 -6.93
N ASN A 738 11.94 -7.95 -6.36
CA ASN A 738 12.79 -8.88 -7.12
C ASN A 738 12.01 -10.11 -7.63
N VAL A 739 11.08 -9.89 -8.55
CA VAL A 739 10.31 -10.92 -9.25
C VAL A 739 10.98 -11.22 -10.58
N LYS A 740 11.11 -12.51 -10.89
CA LYS A 740 11.65 -13.03 -12.15
C LYS A 740 10.57 -13.83 -12.87
N TRP A 741 10.52 -13.66 -14.18
CA TRP A 741 9.41 -14.09 -15.01
C TRP A 741 9.80 -15.24 -15.93
N TYR A 742 8.88 -16.17 -16.08
CA TYR A 742 8.81 -17.06 -17.22
C TYR A 742 7.61 -16.71 -18.09
N LEU A 743 7.73 -16.85 -19.40
CA LEU A 743 6.64 -16.60 -20.34
C LEU A 743 6.36 -17.83 -21.21
N GLY A 744 5.08 -18.11 -21.44
CA GLY A 744 4.61 -19.18 -22.31
C GLY A 744 4.62 -18.80 -23.80
N VAL A 745 5.39 -19.53 -24.60
CA VAL A 745 5.38 -19.46 -26.07
C VAL A 745 4.31 -20.43 -26.60
N PRO A 746 3.32 -19.95 -27.37
CA PRO A 746 2.28 -20.81 -27.94
C PRO A 746 2.86 -21.83 -28.94
N LEU A 747 2.40 -23.08 -28.91
CA LEU A 747 2.81 -24.13 -29.84
C LEU A 747 1.63 -24.90 -30.47
N ASN A 748 0.38 -24.63 -30.10
CA ASN A 748 -0.77 -25.28 -30.72
C ASN A 748 -0.94 -25.08 -32.24
N ASP A 749 -0.15 -24.24 -32.92
CA ASP A 749 -0.10 -24.13 -34.39
C ASP A 749 1.32 -23.76 -34.85
N THR A 750 2.03 -24.73 -35.42
CA THR A 750 3.40 -24.54 -35.94
C THR A 750 3.46 -23.84 -37.29
N SER A 751 2.33 -23.69 -37.99
CA SER A 751 2.27 -22.90 -39.22
C SER A 751 2.25 -21.38 -38.96
N ASP A 752 1.88 -20.97 -37.74
CA ASP A 752 1.90 -19.57 -37.25
C ASP A 752 2.58 -19.49 -35.87
N LEU A 753 3.92 -19.59 -35.86
CA LEU A 753 4.71 -19.41 -34.65
C LEU A 753 4.61 -17.96 -34.14
N ARG A 754 3.87 -17.78 -33.05
CA ARG A 754 3.63 -16.48 -32.37
C ARG A 754 4.74 -16.13 -31.40
N LEU A 755 5.92 -15.83 -31.94
CA LEU A 755 7.13 -15.53 -31.16
C LEU A 755 7.23 -14.07 -30.71
N GLU A 756 6.22 -13.24 -30.93
CA GLU A 756 6.19 -11.85 -30.45
C GLU A 756 6.37 -11.79 -28.93
N ILE A 757 5.90 -12.79 -28.18
CA ILE A 757 6.10 -12.86 -26.72
C ILE A 757 7.58 -13.01 -26.34
N ALA A 758 8.34 -13.75 -27.14
CA ALA A 758 9.77 -13.93 -26.93
C ALA A 758 10.53 -12.66 -27.31
N GLU A 759 10.21 -12.06 -28.46
CA GLU A 759 10.85 -10.82 -28.93
C GLU A 759 10.62 -9.66 -27.95
N TRP A 760 9.36 -9.39 -27.61
CA TRP A 760 9.01 -8.30 -26.71
C TRP A 760 9.33 -8.64 -25.26
N GLY A 761 9.23 -9.90 -24.85
CA GLY A 761 9.58 -10.36 -23.52
C GLY A 761 11.06 -10.11 -23.22
N GLU A 762 11.95 -10.57 -24.11
CA GLU A 762 13.39 -10.30 -24.01
C GLU A 762 13.68 -8.80 -23.97
N ARG A 763 13.04 -8.05 -24.85
CA ARG A 763 13.25 -6.60 -24.95
C ARG A 763 12.79 -5.83 -23.71
N ILE A 764 11.64 -6.16 -23.15
CA ILE A 764 11.00 -5.39 -22.07
C ILE A 764 11.45 -5.87 -20.68
N LEU A 765 11.63 -7.18 -20.50
CA LEU A 765 11.98 -7.77 -19.20
C LEU A 765 13.49 -7.92 -19.01
N GLY A 766 14.26 -8.08 -20.09
CA GLY A 766 15.71 -8.29 -20.04
C GLY A 766 16.10 -9.39 -19.04
N ASP A 767 17.02 -9.09 -18.12
CA ASP A 767 17.48 -10.00 -17.06
C ASP A 767 16.38 -10.45 -16.07
N ASN A 768 15.16 -9.91 -16.18
CA ASN A 768 14.01 -10.40 -15.43
C ASN A 768 13.27 -11.54 -16.13
N LEU A 769 13.47 -11.76 -17.43
CA LEU A 769 12.98 -12.95 -18.14
C LEU A 769 14.00 -14.08 -17.99
N ILE A 770 13.64 -15.09 -17.21
CA ILE A 770 14.55 -16.20 -16.85
C ILE A 770 14.26 -17.47 -17.65
N GLY A 771 13.20 -17.49 -18.47
CA GLY A 771 12.98 -18.53 -19.46
C GLY A 771 11.67 -18.43 -20.23
N LEU A 772 11.63 -19.11 -21.36
CA LEU A 772 10.51 -19.18 -22.29
C LEU A 772 10.06 -20.64 -22.42
N GLN A 773 8.85 -20.95 -21.96
CA GLN A 773 8.30 -22.29 -22.11
C GLN A 773 7.75 -22.49 -23.51
N VAL A 774 8.13 -23.56 -24.17
CA VAL A 774 7.66 -23.88 -25.53
C VAL A 774 6.54 -24.92 -25.46
N GLY A 775 5.29 -24.43 -25.50
CA GLY A 775 4.10 -25.25 -25.34
C GLY A 775 3.77 -25.60 -23.88
N ASN A 776 2.48 -25.69 -23.59
CA ASN A 776 1.88 -26.14 -22.35
C ASN A 776 1.30 -27.53 -22.56
N GLU A 777 1.76 -28.53 -21.81
CA GLU A 777 1.21 -29.89 -21.82
C GLU A 777 1.07 -30.48 -23.24
N PRO A 778 2.14 -30.53 -24.06
CA PRO A 778 2.06 -30.99 -25.44
C PRO A 778 1.62 -32.47 -25.57
N ASP A 779 1.75 -33.26 -24.51
CA ASP A 779 1.19 -34.62 -24.41
C ASP A 779 -0.34 -34.63 -24.49
N LEU A 780 -1.01 -33.50 -24.26
CA LEU A 780 -2.45 -33.36 -24.34
C LEU A 780 -2.94 -32.80 -25.68
N TYR A 781 -2.05 -32.40 -26.60
CA TYR A 781 -2.45 -31.71 -27.84
C TYR A 781 -3.39 -32.52 -28.72
N GLN A 782 -3.23 -33.85 -28.78
CA GLN A 782 -4.16 -34.72 -29.50
C GLN A 782 -5.54 -34.71 -28.83
N ARG A 783 -5.60 -34.84 -27.50
CA ARG A 783 -6.87 -34.84 -26.74
C ARG A 783 -7.59 -33.50 -26.81
N HIS A 784 -6.84 -32.40 -26.84
CA HIS A 784 -7.38 -31.05 -26.93
C HIS A 784 -7.67 -30.59 -28.36
N GLY A 785 -7.44 -31.46 -29.37
CA GLY A 785 -7.72 -31.14 -30.77
C GLY A 785 -6.76 -30.13 -31.40
N HIS A 786 -5.63 -29.84 -30.76
CA HIS A 786 -4.57 -28.99 -31.31
C HIS A 786 -3.72 -29.73 -32.35
N ARG A 787 -3.69 -31.06 -32.28
CA ARG A 787 -2.97 -31.92 -33.22
C ARG A 787 -3.82 -33.12 -33.65
N PRO A 788 -3.57 -33.69 -34.85
CA PRO A 788 -4.27 -34.87 -35.32
C PRO A 788 -3.90 -36.12 -34.51
N GLU A 789 -4.70 -37.18 -34.69
CA GLU A 789 -4.40 -38.50 -34.13
C GLU A 789 -3.02 -39.01 -34.60
N GLY A 790 -2.23 -39.51 -33.65
CA GLY A 790 -0.87 -40.03 -33.87
C GLY A 790 0.25 -39.06 -33.51
N TYR A 791 -0.05 -37.82 -33.09
CA TYR A 791 0.95 -36.86 -32.61
C TYR A 791 1.65 -37.39 -31.35
N GLY A 792 2.98 -37.44 -31.38
CA GLY A 792 3.79 -38.03 -30.32
C GLY A 792 5.10 -37.30 -30.02
N PRO A 793 5.95 -37.87 -29.14
CA PRO A 793 7.19 -37.24 -28.68
C PRO A 793 8.16 -36.84 -29.80
N TYR A 794 8.24 -37.60 -30.89
CA TYR A 794 9.10 -37.27 -32.05
C TYR A 794 8.57 -36.10 -32.86
N ASP A 795 7.25 -35.91 -32.91
CA ASP A 795 6.64 -34.75 -33.57
C ASP A 795 6.93 -33.50 -32.74
N TYR A 796 6.70 -33.54 -31.42
CA TYR A 796 7.08 -32.45 -30.51
C TYR A 796 8.58 -32.12 -30.60
N PHE A 797 9.46 -33.14 -30.66
CA PHE A 797 10.89 -32.93 -30.90
C PHE A 797 11.15 -32.11 -32.17
N GLY A 798 10.45 -32.41 -33.27
CA GLY A 798 10.55 -31.68 -34.52
C GLY A 798 10.05 -30.23 -34.39
N GLU A 799 8.86 -30.05 -33.82
CA GLU A 799 8.22 -28.74 -33.65
C GLU A 799 9.00 -27.82 -32.71
N PHE A 800 9.58 -28.35 -31.62
CA PHE A 800 10.50 -27.61 -30.76
C PHE A 800 11.73 -27.14 -31.57
N GLY A 801 12.23 -27.98 -32.49
CA GLY A 801 13.30 -27.63 -33.41
C GLY A 801 12.92 -26.48 -34.37
N GLU A 802 11.67 -26.41 -34.81
CA GLU A 802 11.16 -25.28 -35.59
C GLU A 802 11.18 -23.98 -34.78
N VAL A 803 10.77 -24.02 -33.51
CA VAL A 803 10.88 -22.86 -32.61
C VAL A 803 12.33 -22.45 -32.38
N VAL A 804 13.23 -23.41 -32.11
CA VAL A 804 14.68 -23.13 -31.98
C VAL A 804 15.24 -22.46 -33.23
N ASN A 805 14.86 -22.93 -34.41
CA ASN A 805 15.31 -22.35 -35.67
C ASN A 805 14.72 -20.95 -35.89
N ALA A 806 13.44 -20.76 -35.61
CA ALA A 806 12.78 -19.46 -35.72
C ALA A 806 13.36 -18.44 -34.73
N MET A 807 13.60 -18.81 -33.48
CA MET A 807 14.24 -17.97 -32.45
C MET A 807 15.62 -17.46 -32.90
N LYS A 808 16.42 -18.28 -33.59
CA LYS A 808 17.72 -17.86 -34.16
C LYS A 808 17.59 -16.75 -35.20
N THR A 809 16.44 -16.63 -35.86
CA THR A 809 16.19 -15.60 -36.88
C THR A 809 15.73 -14.26 -36.29
N LEU A 810 15.26 -14.25 -35.03
CA LEU A 810 14.77 -13.05 -34.34
C LEU A 810 15.89 -12.13 -33.82
N ASN A 811 17.15 -12.58 -33.86
CA ASN A 811 18.33 -11.81 -33.41
C ASN A 811 18.19 -11.27 -31.97
N LEU A 812 17.65 -12.10 -31.08
CA LEU A 812 17.48 -11.76 -29.66
C LEU A 812 18.81 -11.84 -28.89
N PRO A 813 18.99 -11.03 -27.82
CA PRO A 813 20.20 -11.08 -27.00
C PRO A 813 20.43 -12.44 -26.34
N VAL A 814 19.35 -13.09 -25.90
CA VAL A 814 19.35 -14.43 -25.30
C VAL A 814 18.52 -15.35 -26.17
N THR A 815 19.10 -16.49 -26.55
CA THR A 815 18.42 -17.54 -27.36
C THR A 815 18.57 -18.94 -26.75
N ASN A 816 19.20 -19.01 -25.57
CA ASN A 816 19.47 -20.24 -24.83
C ASN A 816 18.61 -20.35 -23.57
N ASN A 817 17.42 -19.72 -23.57
CA ASN A 817 16.51 -19.66 -22.45
C ASN A 817 15.18 -20.41 -22.66
N LEU A 818 15.14 -21.36 -23.61
CA LEU A 818 13.94 -22.17 -23.82
C LEU A 818 13.79 -23.23 -22.71
N ILE A 819 12.56 -23.56 -22.40
CA ILE A 819 12.16 -24.56 -21.40
C ILE A 819 11.17 -25.52 -22.05
N GLY A 820 11.36 -26.81 -21.79
CA GLY A 820 10.45 -27.87 -22.21
C GLY A 820 10.85 -29.22 -21.60
N PRO A 821 10.04 -30.27 -21.80
CA PRO A 821 8.80 -30.29 -22.57
C PRO A 821 7.53 -29.84 -21.84
N SER A 822 7.58 -29.64 -20.50
CA SER A 822 6.41 -29.27 -19.69
C SER A 822 5.19 -30.19 -19.86
N LEU A 823 5.41 -31.51 -19.75
CA LEU A 823 4.35 -32.52 -19.88
C LEU A 823 3.44 -32.54 -18.65
N ALA A 824 2.14 -32.81 -18.83
CA ALA A 824 1.16 -32.92 -17.74
C ALA A 824 1.21 -34.23 -16.94
N THR A 825 1.73 -35.30 -17.55
CA THR A 825 1.60 -36.75 -17.20
C THR A 825 0.43 -37.50 -17.84
N GLY A 826 -0.12 -36.95 -18.91
CA GLY A 826 -1.15 -37.61 -19.69
C GLY A 826 -0.60 -38.77 -20.51
N ASP A 827 -0.48 -38.55 -21.82
CA ASP A 827 -0.27 -39.64 -22.78
C ASP A 827 1.21 -40.03 -22.93
N TRP A 828 2.14 -39.22 -22.42
CA TRP A 828 3.60 -39.43 -22.51
C TRP A 828 4.25 -39.35 -21.13
N ILE A 829 5.40 -40.02 -20.98
CA ILE A 829 6.33 -39.76 -19.86
C ILE A 829 7.55 -38.97 -20.34
N PRO A 830 8.25 -38.21 -19.46
CA PRO A 830 9.41 -37.41 -19.87
C PRO A 830 10.50 -38.23 -20.58
N GLU A 831 10.74 -39.47 -20.16
CA GLU A 831 11.68 -40.40 -20.80
C GLU A 831 11.38 -40.64 -22.27
N ASP A 832 10.12 -40.63 -22.70
CA ASP A 832 9.78 -40.79 -24.11
C ASP A 832 10.32 -39.63 -24.95
N VAL A 833 10.25 -38.40 -24.42
CA VAL A 833 10.83 -37.20 -25.04
C VAL A 833 12.35 -37.25 -24.99
N TRP A 834 12.96 -37.61 -23.86
CA TRP A 834 14.42 -37.75 -23.75
C TRP A 834 14.98 -38.75 -24.76
N ASN A 835 14.29 -39.88 -24.97
CA ASN A 835 14.68 -40.95 -25.88
C ASN A 835 14.66 -40.55 -27.36
N THR A 836 13.99 -39.45 -27.73
CA THR A 836 14.07 -38.88 -29.09
C THR A 836 15.46 -38.26 -29.39
N GLY A 837 16.27 -38.01 -28.35
CA GLY A 837 17.50 -37.22 -28.44
C GLY A 837 17.30 -35.74 -28.14
N PHE A 838 16.16 -35.35 -27.55
CA PHE A 838 15.79 -33.96 -27.26
C PHE A 838 16.88 -33.16 -26.52
N ILE A 839 17.37 -33.68 -25.38
CA ILE A 839 18.37 -32.98 -24.55
C ILE A 839 19.65 -32.69 -25.33
N PRO A 840 20.36 -33.68 -25.90
CA PRO A 840 21.60 -33.40 -26.63
C PRO A 840 21.38 -32.56 -27.90
N ALA A 841 20.22 -32.67 -28.56
CA ALA A 841 19.92 -31.88 -29.76
C ALA A 841 19.72 -30.39 -29.45
N TYR A 842 19.09 -30.06 -28.31
CA TYR A 842 18.68 -28.70 -27.98
C TYR A 842 19.36 -28.13 -26.72
N THR A 843 20.39 -28.78 -26.18
CA THR A 843 21.07 -28.35 -24.94
C THR A 843 21.55 -26.90 -24.97
N ASP A 844 22.00 -26.41 -26.13
CA ASP A 844 22.50 -25.03 -26.28
C ASP A 844 21.36 -24.00 -26.34
N SER A 845 20.12 -24.45 -26.57
CA SER A 845 18.92 -23.61 -26.58
C SER A 845 18.12 -23.69 -25.28
N LEU A 846 18.35 -24.72 -24.46
CA LEU A 846 17.62 -24.99 -23.22
C LEU A 846 18.26 -24.32 -22.00
N THR A 847 17.47 -23.64 -21.17
CA THR A 847 17.90 -23.21 -19.82
C THR A 847 17.56 -24.24 -18.76
N ALA A 848 16.41 -24.92 -18.89
CA ALA A 848 15.93 -25.92 -17.94
C ALA A 848 15.05 -26.96 -18.61
N LEU A 849 14.85 -28.08 -17.91
CA LEU A 849 13.91 -29.13 -18.25
C LEU A 849 12.72 -29.07 -17.29
N SER A 850 11.50 -29.26 -17.81
CA SER A 850 10.28 -29.03 -17.04
C SER A 850 9.25 -30.14 -17.20
N VAL A 851 8.44 -30.30 -16.15
CA VAL A 851 7.21 -31.10 -16.11
C VAL A 851 6.12 -30.33 -15.37
N GLU A 852 4.88 -30.73 -15.57
CA GLU A 852 3.68 -30.22 -14.90
C GLU A 852 2.94 -31.44 -14.31
N HIS A 853 2.34 -31.30 -13.13
CA HIS A 853 1.63 -32.40 -12.49
C HIS A 853 0.66 -31.95 -11.41
N TYR A 854 -0.54 -32.51 -11.42
CA TYR A 854 -1.49 -32.42 -10.31
C TYR A 854 -1.74 -33.84 -9.79
N PRO A 855 -1.82 -34.06 -8.46
CA PRO A 855 -1.95 -35.40 -7.91
C PRO A 855 -3.29 -36.08 -8.21
N ASP A 856 -4.31 -35.31 -8.55
CA ASP A 856 -5.64 -35.78 -8.95
C ASP A 856 -6.39 -34.70 -9.75
N ASP A 857 -7.60 -35.00 -10.22
CA ASP A 857 -8.46 -34.10 -11.00
C ASP A 857 -9.91 -34.00 -10.47
N ASN A 858 -10.47 -32.79 -10.52
CA ASN A 858 -11.89 -32.56 -10.22
C ASN A 858 -12.74 -32.43 -11.50
N CYS A 859 -12.27 -32.96 -12.63
CA CYS A 859 -12.86 -32.68 -13.94
C CYS A 859 -14.28 -33.26 -14.06
N ALA A 860 -14.52 -34.46 -13.53
CA ALA A 860 -15.83 -35.11 -13.56
C ALA A 860 -16.94 -34.32 -12.83
N ALA A 861 -16.59 -33.46 -11.87
CA ALA A 861 -17.54 -32.61 -11.17
C ALA A 861 -17.94 -31.36 -11.98
N ILE A 862 -17.13 -30.98 -12.98
CA ILE A 862 -17.25 -29.72 -13.72
C ILE A 862 -17.69 -29.97 -15.16
N TYR A 863 -17.21 -31.04 -15.80
CA TYR A 863 -17.39 -31.30 -17.22
C TYR A 863 -18.16 -32.61 -17.46
N GLU A 864 -19.14 -32.54 -18.35
CA GLU A 864 -19.87 -33.73 -18.79
C GLU A 864 -18.93 -34.69 -19.55
N GLY A 865 -19.10 -36.00 -19.35
CA GLY A 865 -18.33 -37.03 -20.06
C GLY A 865 -17.02 -37.48 -19.37
N PHE A 866 -16.64 -36.86 -18.25
CA PHE A 866 -15.42 -37.18 -17.49
C PHE A 866 -15.62 -38.25 -16.40
N GLY A 867 -16.78 -38.90 -16.35
CA GLY A 867 -17.07 -39.99 -15.42
C GLY A 867 -17.86 -39.55 -14.18
N THR A 868 -17.64 -40.22 -13.05
CA THR A 868 -18.35 -39.94 -11.79
C THR A 868 -17.53 -38.96 -10.95
N PRO A 869 -18.11 -37.86 -10.43
CA PRO A 869 -17.42 -36.93 -9.54
C PRO A 869 -16.77 -37.63 -8.33
N VAL A 870 -15.53 -37.24 -8.01
CA VAL A 870 -14.81 -37.68 -6.80
C VAL A 870 -15.44 -37.01 -5.57
N ASP A 871 -15.57 -37.74 -4.46
CA ASP A 871 -16.03 -37.21 -3.18
C ASP A 871 -14.86 -36.57 -2.41
N PRO A 872 -14.82 -35.24 -2.22
CA PRO A 872 -13.73 -34.58 -1.52
C PRO A 872 -13.52 -35.07 -0.08
N GLN A 873 -14.57 -35.52 0.60
CA GLN A 873 -14.44 -35.99 1.99
C GLN A 873 -13.65 -37.29 2.08
N VAL A 874 -13.79 -38.17 1.09
CA VAL A 874 -13.03 -39.42 0.98
C VAL A 874 -11.61 -39.14 0.51
N GLU A 875 -11.47 -38.19 -0.42
CA GLU A 875 -10.20 -37.84 -1.04
C GLU A 875 -9.23 -37.16 -0.07
N PHE A 876 -9.74 -36.37 0.88
CA PHE A 876 -8.93 -35.56 1.79
C PHE A 876 -7.84 -36.33 2.57
N ALA A 877 -8.11 -37.59 2.95
CA ALA A 877 -7.16 -38.42 3.68
C ALA A 877 -5.84 -38.69 2.93
N LYS A 878 -5.87 -38.64 1.59
CA LYS A 878 -4.69 -38.86 0.75
C LYS A 878 -3.70 -37.69 0.79
N TYR A 879 -4.13 -36.48 1.17
CA TYR A 879 -3.27 -35.30 1.27
C TYR A 879 -2.53 -35.18 2.61
N LEU A 880 -3.06 -35.80 3.66
CA LEU A 880 -2.61 -35.60 5.05
C LEU A 880 -1.63 -36.69 5.51
N ASN A 881 -0.65 -37.00 4.67
CA ASN A 881 0.49 -37.85 5.04
C ASN A 881 1.68 -37.60 4.10
N HIS A 882 2.87 -37.98 4.57
CA HIS A 882 4.13 -37.77 3.87
C HIS A 882 4.25 -38.54 2.55
N THR A 883 3.56 -39.68 2.42
CA THR A 883 3.62 -40.46 1.17
C THR A 883 2.96 -39.74 -0.01
N ALA A 884 2.07 -38.78 0.25
CA ALA A 884 1.39 -37.98 -0.76
C ALA A 884 2.38 -37.23 -1.66
N GLY A 885 3.33 -36.50 -1.07
CA GLY A 885 4.36 -35.80 -1.82
C GLY A 885 5.32 -36.77 -2.51
N MET A 886 5.73 -37.83 -1.81
CA MET A 886 6.66 -38.83 -2.35
C MET A 886 6.13 -39.53 -3.61
N SER A 887 4.84 -39.90 -3.64
CA SER A 887 4.26 -40.62 -4.77
C SER A 887 4.17 -39.76 -6.02
N ILE A 888 3.92 -38.46 -5.87
CA ILE A 888 3.89 -37.51 -7.00
C ILE A 888 5.27 -37.38 -7.65
N ILE A 889 6.32 -37.39 -6.83
CA ILE A 889 7.70 -37.15 -7.29
C ILE A 889 8.34 -38.42 -7.86
N GLN A 890 7.92 -39.59 -7.39
CA GLN A 890 8.52 -40.88 -7.72
C GLN A 890 8.75 -41.11 -9.22
N PRO A 891 7.82 -40.80 -10.14
CA PRO A 891 8.01 -41.01 -11.57
C PRO A 891 9.17 -40.19 -12.15
N TYR A 892 9.53 -39.09 -11.51
CA TYR A 892 10.47 -38.11 -12.04
C TYR A 892 11.90 -38.21 -11.48
N LEU A 893 12.15 -39.09 -10.50
CA LEU A 893 13.47 -39.22 -9.88
C LEU A 893 14.57 -39.51 -10.92
N ASN A 894 14.25 -40.34 -11.92
CA ASN A 894 15.17 -40.62 -13.03
C ASN A 894 15.41 -39.39 -13.91
N SER A 895 14.34 -38.68 -14.28
CA SER A 895 14.42 -37.45 -15.07
C SER A 895 15.17 -36.32 -14.35
N ALA A 896 15.02 -36.17 -13.03
CA ALA A 896 15.80 -35.23 -12.24
C ALA A 896 17.30 -35.55 -12.27
N MET A 897 17.67 -36.83 -12.23
CA MET A 897 19.07 -37.25 -12.42
C MET A 897 19.58 -36.99 -13.84
N ILE A 898 18.77 -37.28 -14.87
CA ILE A 898 19.12 -37.01 -16.27
C ILE A 898 19.37 -35.51 -16.47
N ALA A 899 18.51 -34.64 -15.94
CA ALA A 899 18.67 -33.19 -16.01
C ALA A 899 19.99 -32.74 -15.36
N GLN A 900 20.32 -33.23 -14.17
CA GLN A 900 21.58 -32.93 -13.50
C GLN A 900 22.80 -33.40 -14.31
N GLN A 901 22.75 -34.60 -14.90
CA GLN A 901 23.83 -35.10 -15.75
C GLN A 901 24.02 -34.24 -17.01
N ALA A 902 22.94 -33.64 -17.51
CA ALA A 902 22.97 -32.66 -18.60
C ALA A 902 23.35 -31.23 -18.14
N GLY A 903 23.56 -31.01 -16.85
CA GLY A 903 23.85 -29.69 -16.28
C GLY A 903 22.67 -28.72 -16.37
N LYS A 904 21.43 -29.22 -16.35
CA LYS A 904 20.20 -28.44 -16.44
C LYS A 904 19.38 -28.54 -15.15
N PRO A 905 18.75 -27.44 -14.71
CA PRO A 905 17.68 -27.47 -13.71
C PRO A 905 16.53 -28.37 -14.16
N PHE A 906 15.89 -29.04 -13.20
CA PHE A 906 14.64 -29.77 -13.39
C PHE A 906 13.54 -29.11 -12.57
N ILE A 907 12.45 -28.70 -13.21
CA ILE A 907 11.45 -27.80 -12.62
C ILE A 907 10.06 -28.42 -12.68
N MET A 908 9.32 -28.35 -11.57
CA MET A 908 7.87 -28.61 -11.54
C MET A 908 7.17 -27.30 -11.91
N PHE A 909 6.97 -27.09 -13.20
CA PHE A 909 6.66 -25.79 -13.77
C PHE A 909 5.19 -25.37 -13.60
N GLU A 910 4.33 -26.35 -13.33
CA GLU A 910 2.96 -26.14 -12.90
C GLU A 910 2.51 -27.31 -12.02
N THR A 911 1.94 -26.99 -10.86
CA THR A 911 1.31 -27.97 -9.98
C THR A 911 0.30 -27.27 -9.08
N ASN A 912 -0.64 -28.03 -8.52
CA ASN A 912 -1.44 -27.64 -7.37
C ASN A 912 -2.13 -28.88 -6.78
N SER A 913 -3.05 -28.67 -5.83
CA SER A 913 -3.78 -29.73 -5.12
C SER A 913 -4.58 -30.65 -6.04
N ALA A 914 -5.27 -30.15 -7.08
CA ALA A 914 -5.88 -30.99 -8.12
C ALA A 914 -6.12 -30.15 -9.38
N SER A 915 -6.11 -30.78 -10.56
CA SER A 915 -6.43 -30.10 -11.81
C SER A 915 -7.94 -29.82 -11.90
N CYS A 916 -8.40 -29.16 -12.98
CA CYS A 916 -9.79 -28.72 -13.11
C CYS A 916 -10.25 -27.87 -11.91
N GLY A 917 -9.40 -26.93 -11.48
CA GLY A 917 -9.73 -25.94 -10.47
C GLY A 917 -9.65 -26.40 -9.00
N GLY A 918 -9.29 -27.66 -8.72
CA GLY A 918 -9.14 -28.14 -7.35
C GLY A 918 -10.42 -28.66 -6.72
N PHE A 919 -10.32 -29.20 -5.50
CA PHE A 919 -11.43 -29.77 -4.76
C PHE A 919 -11.97 -28.80 -3.70
N PRO A 920 -13.31 -28.61 -3.61
CA PRO A 920 -13.92 -27.81 -2.55
C PRO A 920 -13.64 -28.42 -1.17
N GLY A 921 -13.13 -27.60 -0.24
CA GLY A 921 -12.84 -28.01 1.13
C GLY A 921 -11.51 -28.75 1.32
N ILE A 922 -10.86 -29.26 0.26
CA ILE A 922 -9.46 -29.72 0.34
C ILE A 922 -8.54 -28.57 -0.03
N SER A 923 -8.66 -28.03 -1.25
CA SER A 923 -7.78 -27.02 -1.82
C SER A 923 -7.80 -25.69 -1.05
N THR A 924 -8.91 -25.41 -0.36
CA THR A 924 -9.12 -24.24 0.50
C THR A 924 -8.82 -24.50 1.99
N SER A 925 -8.26 -25.66 2.34
CA SER A 925 -8.00 -26.04 3.74
C SER A 925 -6.55 -25.79 4.19
N PHE A 926 -6.35 -25.67 5.50
CA PHE A 926 -5.01 -25.76 6.09
C PHE A 926 -4.33 -27.11 5.83
N GLY A 927 -5.09 -28.18 5.58
CA GLY A 927 -4.56 -29.47 5.17
C GLY A 927 -3.79 -29.41 3.85
N ALA A 928 -4.29 -28.64 2.87
CA ALA A 928 -3.57 -28.37 1.64
C ALA A 928 -2.29 -27.56 1.88
N ALA A 929 -2.27 -26.68 2.88
CA ALA A 929 -1.07 -25.93 3.24
C ALA A 929 0.03 -26.84 3.84
N LEU A 930 -0.33 -27.80 4.68
CA LEU A 930 0.61 -28.81 5.19
C LEU A 930 1.12 -29.73 4.09
N TRP A 931 0.21 -30.19 3.21
CA TRP A 931 0.55 -30.99 2.04
C TRP A 931 1.53 -30.27 1.13
N ALA A 932 1.26 -29.02 0.75
CA ALA A 932 2.11 -28.25 -0.15
C ALA A 932 3.49 -27.96 0.47
N LEU A 933 3.55 -27.71 1.78
CA LEU A 933 4.81 -27.56 2.50
C LEU A 933 5.66 -28.83 2.42
N ASP A 934 5.09 -29.98 2.78
CA ASP A 934 5.79 -31.27 2.71
C ASP A 934 6.21 -31.62 1.28
N TYR A 935 5.29 -31.48 0.33
CA TYR A 935 5.53 -31.75 -1.09
C TYR A 935 6.66 -30.86 -1.66
N GLY A 936 6.69 -29.58 -1.30
CA GLY A 936 7.78 -28.67 -1.69
C GLY A 936 9.14 -29.08 -1.16
N LEU A 937 9.22 -29.39 0.14
CA LEU A 937 10.46 -29.85 0.76
C LEU A 937 10.90 -31.21 0.22
N GLN A 938 9.96 -32.09 -0.12
CA GLN A 938 10.25 -33.37 -0.74
C GLN A 938 10.75 -33.22 -2.20
N MET A 939 10.18 -32.29 -2.98
CA MET A 939 10.70 -31.96 -4.31
C MET A 939 12.13 -31.41 -4.21
N ALA A 940 12.37 -30.51 -3.25
CA ALA A 940 13.68 -29.93 -2.98
C ALA A 940 14.71 -31.03 -2.62
N TYR A 941 14.35 -31.94 -1.72
CA TYR A 941 15.17 -33.12 -1.39
C TYR A 941 15.44 -34.03 -2.59
N SER A 942 14.45 -34.16 -3.48
CA SER A 942 14.52 -34.99 -4.68
C SER A 942 15.20 -34.31 -5.88
N ASN A 943 15.91 -33.20 -5.64
CA ASN A 943 16.69 -32.44 -6.62
C ASN A 943 15.90 -31.76 -7.74
N PHE A 944 14.64 -31.41 -7.49
CA PHE A 944 14.02 -30.34 -8.26
C PHE A 944 14.70 -29.02 -7.91
N SER A 945 14.76 -28.10 -8.86
CA SER A 945 15.39 -26.79 -8.65
C SER A 945 14.41 -25.75 -8.10
N HIS A 946 13.13 -25.85 -8.48
CA HIS A 946 12.00 -25.11 -7.92
C HIS A 946 10.68 -25.69 -8.45
N ALA A 947 9.56 -25.19 -7.93
CA ALA A 947 8.21 -25.54 -8.31
C ALA A 947 7.29 -24.30 -8.34
N LEU A 948 6.25 -24.31 -9.19
CA LEU A 948 5.32 -23.18 -9.32
C LEU A 948 3.88 -23.62 -9.04
N LEU A 949 3.23 -22.98 -8.05
CA LEU A 949 1.84 -23.24 -7.69
C LEU A 949 0.90 -22.44 -8.59
N HIS A 950 -0.06 -23.12 -9.23
CA HIS A 950 -0.92 -22.49 -10.23
C HIS A 950 -1.99 -21.56 -9.64
N VAL A 951 -2.29 -20.47 -10.36
CA VAL A 951 -3.29 -19.43 -10.07
C VAL A 951 -4.25 -19.34 -11.26
N GLY A 952 -5.49 -19.79 -11.06
CA GLY A 952 -6.53 -19.90 -12.10
C GLY A 952 -7.65 -18.85 -12.00
N GLY A 953 -7.59 -17.95 -11.02
CA GLY A 953 -8.59 -16.89 -10.79
C GLY A 953 -9.82 -17.34 -9.98
N GLN A 954 -10.85 -16.50 -9.88
CA GLN A 954 -11.96 -16.70 -8.91
C GLN A 954 -12.78 -18.00 -9.06
N ASN A 955 -12.71 -18.67 -10.22
CA ASN A 955 -13.48 -19.89 -10.49
C ASN A 955 -12.77 -21.18 -10.06
N VAL A 956 -11.62 -21.08 -9.37
CA VAL A 956 -10.87 -22.23 -8.85
C VAL A 956 -10.67 -22.16 -7.34
N TYR A 957 -10.53 -23.33 -6.70
CA TYR A 957 -10.39 -23.50 -5.25
C TYR A 957 -8.95 -23.38 -4.75
N TYR A 958 -7.97 -23.70 -5.60
CA TYR A 958 -6.59 -23.93 -5.18
C TYR A 958 -5.70 -22.68 -5.15
N ASN A 959 -6.25 -21.48 -5.38
CA ASN A 959 -5.44 -20.29 -5.58
C ASN A 959 -4.59 -19.97 -4.34
N PRO A 960 -3.27 -19.72 -4.50
CA PRO A 960 -2.46 -19.09 -3.46
C PRO A 960 -2.99 -17.71 -3.04
N PHE A 961 -3.59 -16.96 -3.97
CA PHE A 961 -4.22 -15.67 -3.70
C PHE A 961 -5.31 -15.38 -4.73
N THR A 962 -6.36 -14.69 -4.31
CA THR A 962 -7.52 -14.37 -5.15
C THR A 962 -7.90 -12.90 -4.98
N ALA A 963 -8.03 -12.18 -6.09
CA ALA A 963 -8.60 -10.82 -6.10
C ALA A 963 -10.13 -10.87 -5.97
N PRO A 964 -10.79 -9.84 -5.38
CA PRO A 964 -12.25 -9.79 -5.33
C PRO A 964 -12.87 -9.58 -6.73
N PRO A 965 -14.09 -10.09 -6.99
CA PRO A 965 -14.79 -9.81 -8.25
C PRO A 965 -15.03 -8.31 -8.40
N THR A 966 -14.88 -7.77 -9.61
CA THR A 966 -14.99 -6.32 -9.87
C THR A 966 -16.33 -5.74 -9.44
N ASN A 967 -17.41 -6.52 -9.50
CA ASN A 967 -18.77 -6.15 -9.09
C ASN A 967 -19.08 -6.46 -7.62
N GLU A 968 -18.15 -7.06 -6.88
CA GLU A 968 -18.34 -7.49 -5.49
C GLU A 968 -17.27 -6.91 -4.55
N SER A 969 -16.43 -5.99 -5.04
CA SER A 969 -15.32 -5.39 -4.27
C SER A 969 -15.77 -4.53 -3.08
N SER A 970 -17.07 -4.26 -2.93
CA SER A 970 -17.64 -3.61 -1.74
C SER A 970 -17.86 -4.57 -0.57
N TYR A 971 -17.79 -5.89 -0.78
CA TYR A 971 -17.98 -6.90 0.29
C TYR A 971 -17.09 -8.15 0.18
N HIS A 972 -16.42 -8.39 -0.96
CA HIS A 972 -15.30 -9.32 -1.07
C HIS A 972 -13.97 -8.55 -1.06
N GLN A 973 -12.97 -9.07 -0.35
CA GLN A 973 -11.61 -8.56 -0.31
C GLN A 973 -10.64 -9.52 -1.00
N TRP A 974 -9.40 -9.07 -1.21
CA TRP A 974 -8.31 -9.98 -1.58
C TRP A 974 -8.19 -11.09 -0.53
N THR A 975 -8.17 -12.33 -0.99
CA THR A 975 -8.09 -13.50 -0.12
C THR A 975 -6.78 -14.22 -0.35
N VAL A 976 -6.03 -14.47 0.72
CA VAL A 976 -4.82 -15.29 0.69
C VAL A 976 -5.21 -16.74 0.93
N GLY A 977 -4.97 -17.59 -0.05
CA GLY A 977 -5.28 -19.02 0.05
C GLY A 977 -4.28 -19.75 0.96
N PRO A 978 -4.67 -20.89 1.56
CA PRO A 978 -3.83 -21.59 2.54
C PRO A 978 -2.44 -21.96 2.01
N ILE A 979 -2.33 -22.35 0.75
CA ILE A 979 -1.06 -22.80 0.17
C ILE A 979 -0.03 -21.67 -0.02
N PHE A 980 -0.45 -20.39 0.03
CA PHE A 980 0.52 -19.28 0.05
C PHE A 980 1.37 -19.29 1.32
N TYR A 981 0.81 -19.71 2.45
CA TYR A 981 1.57 -19.87 3.69
C TYR A 981 2.65 -20.96 3.56
N SER A 982 2.41 -21.99 2.74
CA SER A 982 3.41 -23.01 2.41
C SER A 982 4.58 -22.42 1.63
N VAL A 983 4.33 -21.48 0.70
CA VAL A 983 5.38 -20.75 -0.02
C VAL A 983 6.27 -19.99 0.95
N LEU A 984 5.68 -19.27 1.92
CA LEU A 984 6.44 -18.56 2.95
C LEU A 984 7.25 -19.51 3.83
N ALA A 985 6.65 -20.62 4.27
CA ALA A 985 7.31 -21.60 5.13
C ALA A 985 8.49 -22.31 4.42
N VAL A 986 8.34 -22.66 3.13
CA VAL A 986 9.44 -23.22 2.33
C VAL A 986 10.53 -22.18 2.09
N ALA A 987 10.17 -20.93 1.76
CA ALA A 987 11.14 -19.85 1.57
C ALA A 987 11.96 -19.58 2.84
N GLU A 988 11.33 -19.57 4.01
CA GLU A 988 12.01 -19.42 5.30
C GLU A 988 12.90 -20.62 5.63
N THR A 989 12.41 -21.84 5.35
CA THR A 989 13.14 -23.10 5.60
C THR A 989 14.42 -23.17 4.77
N LEU A 990 14.37 -22.75 3.51
CA LEU A 990 15.53 -22.77 2.61
C LEU A 990 16.41 -21.52 2.78
N GLY A 991 15.84 -20.36 3.10
CA GLY A 991 16.57 -19.11 3.28
C GLY A 991 17.13 -18.49 1.99
N SER A 992 17.69 -17.29 2.09
CA SER A 992 18.06 -16.46 0.93
C SER A 992 19.49 -16.66 0.40
N SER A 993 20.26 -17.61 0.93
CA SER A 993 21.67 -17.81 0.52
C SER A 993 21.84 -18.31 -0.91
N ASN A 994 20.79 -18.90 -1.49
CA ASN A 994 20.83 -19.64 -2.75
C ASN A 994 21.84 -20.80 -2.78
N ASN A 995 22.19 -21.34 -1.60
CA ASN A 995 23.15 -22.42 -1.47
C ASN A 995 22.77 -23.41 -0.35
N SER A 996 21.46 -23.50 -0.06
CA SER A 996 20.95 -24.41 0.96
C SER A 996 20.82 -25.82 0.41
N GLN A 997 21.09 -26.82 1.23
CA GLN A 997 20.89 -28.23 0.92
C GLN A 997 19.98 -28.85 1.97
N ILE A 998 19.04 -29.67 1.54
CA ILE A 998 18.03 -30.29 2.41
C ILE A 998 18.19 -31.80 2.41
N VAL A 999 17.81 -32.43 3.53
CA VAL A 999 17.68 -33.88 3.69
C VAL A 999 16.40 -34.20 4.45
N ASP A 1000 15.66 -35.20 3.96
CA ASP A 1000 14.59 -35.84 4.73
C ASP A 1000 15.18 -36.74 5.81
N LEU A 1001 14.83 -36.45 7.06
CA LEU A 1001 15.37 -37.12 8.24
C LEU A 1001 14.77 -38.50 8.47
N ASN A 1002 13.69 -38.86 7.78
CA ASN A 1002 12.87 -40.03 8.10
C ASN A 1002 12.56 -40.05 9.62
N ALA A 1003 12.12 -38.89 10.13
CA ALA A 1003 11.89 -38.66 11.55
C ALA A 1003 10.88 -39.66 12.13
N ASN A 1004 10.97 -39.91 13.44
CA ASN A 1004 10.08 -40.85 14.15
C ASN A 1004 10.05 -42.26 13.53
N GLY A 1005 11.19 -42.74 13.02
CA GLY A 1005 11.31 -44.04 12.36
C GLY A 1005 10.67 -44.09 10.96
N GLY A 1006 10.65 -42.97 10.24
CA GLY A 1006 10.03 -42.85 8.93
C GLY A 1006 8.50 -42.83 9.00
N ASN A 1007 7.93 -42.30 10.10
CA ASN A 1007 6.49 -42.26 10.25
C ASN A 1007 5.86 -41.25 9.28
N ILE A 1008 4.88 -41.71 8.51
CA ILE A 1008 4.26 -40.91 7.44
C ILE A 1008 3.41 -39.73 7.96
N PHE A 1009 3.12 -39.66 9.25
CA PHE A 1009 2.35 -38.56 9.84
C PHE A 1009 3.21 -37.51 10.54
N THR A 1010 4.51 -37.76 10.72
CA THR A 1010 5.43 -36.82 11.40
C THR A 1010 6.75 -36.65 10.64
N PRO A 1011 6.74 -36.21 9.36
CA PRO A 1011 7.98 -36.02 8.61
C PRO A 1011 8.77 -34.82 9.15
N GLY A 1012 10.07 -34.83 8.86
CA GLY A 1012 10.97 -33.77 9.29
C GLY A 1012 12.19 -33.66 8.40
N TYR A 1013 12.67 -32.43 8.20
CA TYR A 1013 13.74 -32.11 7.27
C TYR A 1013 14.81 -31.26 7.93
N ALA A 1014 16.08 -31.53 7.67
CA ALA A 1014 17.19 -30.67 8.08
C ALA A 1014 17.74 -29.91 6.87
N VAL A 1015 17.99 -28.62 7.07
CA VAL A 1015 18.59 -27.73 6.06
C VAL A 1015 19.98 -27.29 6.50
N TYR A 1016 20.92 -27.47 5.60
CA TYR A 1016 22.31 -27.08 5.75
C TYR A 1016 22.62 -25.89 4.84
N GLU A 1017 23.20 -24.84 5.40
CA GLU A 1017 23.56 -23.63 4.69
C GLU A 1017 25.07 -23.40 4.85
N ASN A 1018 25.78 -23.28 3.72
CA ASN A 1018 27.25 -23.15 3.70
C ASN A 1018 27.96 -24.26 4.49
N GLY A 1019 27.40 -25.48 4.45
CA GLY A 1019 27.96 -26.67 5.07
C GLY A 1019 27.66 -26.86 6.57
N ASN A 1020 26.87 -25.98 7.18
CA ASN A 1020 26.47 -26.06 8.58
C ASN A 1020 24.96 -26.26 8.71
N LEU A 1021 24.53 -27.02 9.71
CA LEU A 1021 23.11 -27.12 10.04
C LEU A 1021 22.56 -25.73 10.36
N ALA A 1022 21.52 -25.31 9.64
CA ALA A 1022 20.94 -23.99 9.76
C ALA A 1022 19.51 -24.02 10.29
N ARG A 1023 18.67 -24.93 9.76
CA ARG A 1023 17.23 -24.96 10.05
C ARG A 1023 16.69 -26.39 10.09
N LEU A 1024 15.56 -26.55 10.75
CA LEU A 1024 14.82 -27.79 10.87
C LEU A 1024 13.34 -27.50 10.59
N ALA A 1025 12.72 -28.27 9.70
CA ALA A 1025 11.28 -28.24 9.46
C ALA A 1025 10.66 -29.53 10.03
N LEU A 1026 9.63 -29.40 10.85
CA LEU A 1026 8.96 -30.51 11.53
C LEU A 1026 7.46 -30.37 11.29
N LEU A 1027 6.83 -31.43 10.77
CA LEU A 1027 5.41 -31.41 10.41
C LEU A 1027 4.64 -32.44 11.25
N ASN A 1028 3.37 -32.17 11.51
CA ASN A 1028 2.43 -33.10 12.12
C ASN A 1028 1.15 -33.14 11.27
N PHE A 1029 0.86 -34.28 10.68
CA PHE A 1029 -0.37 -34.50 9.91
C PHE A 1029 -1.54 -35.02 10.76
N MET A 1030 -1.28 -35.39 12.03
CA MET A 1030 -2.34 -35.81 12.94
C MET A 1030 -3.01 -34.59 13.55
N THR A 1031 -4.35 -34.63 13.64
CA THR A 1031 -5.13 -33.59 14.30
C THR A 1031 -6.20 -34.20 15.18
N ASP A 1032 -6.34 -33.68 16.39
CA ASP A 1032 -7.45 -33.96 17.28
C ASP A 1032 -7.75 -32.74 18.16
N PRO A 1033 -9.02 -32.50 18.55
CA PRO A 1033 -9.38 -31.31 19.33
C PRO A 1033 -8.77 -31.23 20.74
N SER A 1034 -8.19 -32.31 21.28
CA SER A 1034 -7.63 -32.35 22.63
C SER A 1034 -6.14 -32.00 22.70
N GLY A 1035 -5.45 -31.97 21.55
CA GLY A 1035 -3.99 -31.81 21.48
C GLY A 1035 -3.21 -33.03 21.98
N ALA A 1036 -3.88 -34.17 22.21
CA ALA A 1036 -3.24 -35.38 22.73
C ALA A 1036 -2.21 -35.97 21.76
N ASN A 1037 -2.31 -35.63 20.48
CA ASN A 1037 -1.40 -36.07 19.43
C ASN A 1037 -0.39 -34.99 18.97
N ASP A 1038 -0.18 -33.96 19.79
CA ASP A 1038 1.02 -33.12 19.69
C ASP A 1038 2.25 -33.95 20.05
N TYR A 1039 3.31 -33.86 19.24
CA TYR A 1039 4.56 -34.56 19.53
C TYR A 1039 5.66 -33.64 20.05
N THR A 1040 6.59 -34.24 20.81
CA THR A 1040 7.83 -33.60 21.26
C THR A 1040 9.02 -34.28 20.59
N ALA A 1041 9.75 -33.54 19.77
CA ALA A 1041 11.02 -33.97 19.18
C ALA A 1041 12.20 -33.41 20.00
N THR A 1042 13.06 -34.29 20.53
CA THR A 1042 14.29 -33.89 21.23
C THR A 1042 15.45 -33.86 20.26
N ILE A 1043 16.06 -32.69 20.04
CA ILE A 1043 17.16 -32.51 19.09
C ILE A 1043 18.49 -32.67 19.83
N SER A 1044 19.42 -33.47 19.28
CA SER A 1044 20.76 -33.70 19.86
C SER A 1044 21.87 -33.73 18.82
#